data_AF-A0AAD9DM03-F1
#
_entry.id   AF-A0AAD9DM03-F1
#
_cell.length_a   1.000
_cell.length_b   1.000
_cell.length_c   1.000
_cell.angle_alpha   90.00
_cell.angle_beta   90.00
_cell.angle_gamma   90.00
#
_symmetry.space_group_name_H-M   'P 1'
#
loop_
_entity.id
_entity.type
_entity.pdbx_description
1 polymer ?
#
loop_
_entity_poly.entity_id
_entity_poly.type
_entity_poly.pdbx_seq_one_letter_code
_entity_poly.pdbx_strand_id
1 'polypeptide(L)'
;MIFQSWRMSQREGLRADSSHFTLDGVPVQILGGSIHYFRVPRACWRDRLLKLKACGLNTLATYVPWNLHEPVKGMYRFEDQLDLEEYISLAAALDLWVILRPGPYICAELDLGGLPSWLLRDKNMKLRTTYPGFTAAVNSYFDKLIPIVTPLQFSRGGPIIAVQVENEYGSYAKDEHYLTFVKEALMSRGVTELLLTSDNRDGLKCGGVEGVLQTINLQKLSYGAIQYLADMQPQKPLLVMEYWCGWFDVWGEPHHIFSAQDMIAAVKELMDRGISFNLYMFHGGSSFGFTSGAVDFGSYKPQVNSYDYDAPLTESGDYTTKYHLLRDLLGSYQNKELPQLPAVQGRKVYEPVVFSQHMSFWESLRCTDMVFIDKHLIGILDYRTQETAVPHSERERILGLLVENCGRVNFGPALNEQRKGLVGDITLNHTPLKKFTMYSLDMTPNFINRLQSLKWKSTDEKPLYPSFFRGSMAVDGQPRDTFVKLPGWSKGVVFVNGQNLGRHWSVGPQNTLYLPASWLKSGDNQVERESPRHGGESVAEVLRAHGIRFIFTLVGGHISPVLVACEKLGIRVVDTRHEATAVFAADAVARLSGTVGVAAVTAGPGLTNTITAVKNAQMAESPVLLIGGAAATLLQGRGALQDIDQMSLFKPLCKFCTSVRRVREIVPTVRKALAIAQSGTPGPVFVEFPIDTLYPYHLVEKEVSPKNIPKGIMGKITAWYLKNHLTNLFAGAWEPRELSPLPVLIPQASDQEVQRCVELVSRAKKPVILLGSQATLPPAPVHDIRKALESLGIPCFLGGMSRGMLGRDSPLHIRQNRGDALKEADLVLLAGTVCDFRLSYGKVLSRRSQIIAVNRDRTQLLKNSDLFWKPTVAIQGDVGSFLLRLSKGLTGHRCPEEWPQSLKDKDRTKETANRAKASERTERHLNPLSVLYNVDKLMAEDSIIVTDGGDFVGTAAYIMRPRGPLSWLDPGAFGTLGVGGGFALGAKLCRPDAEVWIVYGDGSLGYSVAEFDTFTRHKTPVIALVGNDACWSQISREQVPILGSSVACVLAFTDYHIVAEGYGGKGHLIGREDEVQLGDIVKEAQRECRDGKSVLLNVLIGKSNFRDGSISV
;
A
#
# COMPACT_ATOMS: atom_id res chain seq x y z
N MET A 1 -10.67 -19.28 -28.87
CA MET A 1 -11.70 -18.58 -29.69
C MET A 1 -12.75 -18.07 -28.70
N ILE A 2 -13.10 -16.80 -28.54
CA ILE A 2 -12.88 -15.54 -29.26
C ILE A 2 -12.57 -14.50 -28.17
N PHE A 3 -11.38 -13.88 -28.17
CA PHE A 3 -11.08 -12.73 -27.30
C PHE A 3 -11.14 -11.47 -28.18
N GLN A 4 -12.24 -10.72 -28.08
CA GLN A 4 -12.35 -9.39 -28.66
C GLN A 4 -12.00 -8.32 -27.61
N SER A 5 -11.43 -7.23 -28.12
CA SER A 5 -10.83 -6.07 -27.48
C SER A 5 -11.70 -5.31 -26.49
N TRP A 6 -11.17 -5.00 -25.31
CA TRP A 6 -11.81 -4.09 -24.35
C TRP A 6 -11.32 -2.65 -24.55
N ARG A 7 -12.21 -1.77 -25.03
CA ARG A 7 -12.14 -0.32 -24.82
C ARG A 7 -12.40 -0.05 -23.32
N MET A 8 -11.87 1.05 -22.77
CA MET A 8 -12.47 1.65 -21.56
C MET A 8 -13.81 2.30 -21.95
N SER A 9 -14.81 1.47 -22.25
CA SER A 9 -16.16 1.78 -21.80
C SER A 9 -16.17 1.69 -20.27
N GLN A 10 -17.10 2.37 -19.61
CA GLN A 10 -17.50 1.94 -18.26
C GLN A 10 -17.65 0.42 -18.29
N ARG A 11 -16.91 -0.32 -17.44
CA ARG A 11 -17.12 -1.75 -17.31
C ARG A 11 -18.56 -1.92 -16.86
N GLU A 12 -19.31 -2.76 -17.55
CA GLU A 12 -20.66 -3.01 -17.14
C GLU A 12 -20.62 -3.94 -15.92
N GLY A 13 -21.12 -3.44 -14.79
CA GLY A 13 -21.26 -4.21 -13.55
C GLY A 13 -22.19 -5.41 -13.74
N LEU A 14 -22.35 -6.22 -12.69
CA LEU A 14 -23.20 -7.40 -12.75
C LEU A 14 -24.65 -7.00 -13.09
N ARG A 15 -25.25 -7.68 -14.05
CA ARG A 15 -26.67 -7.52 -14.40
C ARG A 15 -27.45 -8.80 -14.14
N ALA A 16 -28.73 -8.61 -13.89
CA ALA A 16 -29.72 -9.64 -13.60
C ALA A 16 -31.01 -9.40 -14.40
N ASP A 17 -30.84 -8.97 -15.65
CA ASP A 17 -31.88 -8.61 -16.63
C ASP A 17 -32.28 -9.79 -17.53
N SER A 18 -31.67 -10.97 -17.35
CA SER A 18 -31.97 -12.21 -18.06
C SER A 18 -32.04 -13.40 -17.09
N SER A 19 -32.36 -14.59 -17.59
CA SER A 19 -32.34 -15.83 -16.77
C SER A 19 -30.95 -16.23 -16.25
N HIS A 20 -29.89 -15.54 -16.69
CA HIS A 20 -28.52 -15.73 -16.23
C HIS A 20 -27.91 -14.39 -15.80
N PHE A 21 -26.95 -14.42 -14.88
CA PHE A 21 -26.16 -13.24 -14.58
C PHE A 21 -25.25 -12.92 -15.75
N THR A 22 -25.09 -11.63 -16.05
CA THR A 22 -24.07 -11.16 -17.00
C THR A 22 -23.14 -10.19 -16.31
N LEU A 23 -21.83 -10.31 -16.56
CA LEU A 23 -20.81 -9.40 -16.07
C LEU A 23 -19.99 -8.94 -17.26
N ASP A 24 -19.98 -7.62 -17.50
CA ASP A 24 -19.50 -7.03 -18.76
C ASP A 24 -20.09 -7.69 -20.02
N GLY A 25 -21.41 -7.92 -20.01
CA GLY A 25 -22.13 -8.55 -21.10
C GLY A 25 -21.87 -10.05 -21.30
N VAL A 26 -20.98 -10.66 -20.49
CA VAL A 26 -20.66 -12.10 -20.57
C VAL A 26 -21.48 -12.88 -19.54
N PRO A 27 -22.18 -13.96 -19.92
CA PRO A 27 -22.87 -14.84 -18.97
C PRO A 27 -21.90 -15.42 -17.93
N VAL A 28 -22.26 -15.30 -16.65
CA VAL A 28 -21.48 -15.82 -15.53
C VAL A 28 -22.39 -16.58 -14.56
N GLN A 29 -21.83 -17.60 -13.92
CA GLN A 29 -22.45 -18.26 -12.76
C GLN A 29 -21.63 -17.92 -11.52
N ILE A 30 -22.30 -17.43 -10.48
CA ILE A 30 -21.64 -17.07 -9.22
C ILE A 30 -21.48 -18.34 -8.40
N LEU A 31 -20.22 -18.69 -8.13
CA LEU A 31 -19.80 -19.81 -7.28
C LEU A 31 -19.10 -19.21 -6.06
N GLY A 32 -19.91 -18.90 -5.06
CA GLY A 32 -19.53 -18.12 -3.88
C GLY A 32 -19.09 -18.98 -2.70
N GLY A 33 -18.18 -18.42 -1.89
CA GLY A 33 -17.89 -18.90 -0.55
C GLY A 33 -17.84 -17.77 0.46
N SER A 34 -18.53 -17.94 1.60
CA SER A 34 -18.52 -16.95 2.68
C SER A 34 -17.28 -17.13 3.56
N ILE A 35 -16.47 -16.07 3.69
CA ILE A 35 -15.34 -15.98 4.62
C ILE A 35 -15.30 -14.58 5.23
N HIS A 36 -15.41 -14.51 6.55
CA HIS A 36 -15.49 -13.26 7.29
C HIS A 36 -14.12 -12.85 7.83
N TYR A 37 -13.57 -11.74 7.34
CA TYR A 37 -12.22 -11.26 7.74
C TYR A 37 -12.08 -11.00 9.24
N PHE A 38 -13.16 -10.67 9.94
CA PHE A 38 -13.16 -10.42 11.38
C PHE A 38 -13.13 -11.71 12.23
N ARG A 39 -13.34 -12.89 11.62
CA ARG A 39 -13.22 -14.22 12.27
C ARG A 39 -11.91 -14.95 11.93
N VAL A 40 -11.14 -14.43 10.98
CA VAL A 40 -9.88 -15.02 10.52
C VAL A 40 -8.74 -14.05 10.83
N PRO A 41 -7.70 -14.44 11.57
CA PRO A 41 -6.55 -13.56 11.83
C PRO A 41 -5.97 -12.99 10.53
N ARG A 42 -5.61 -11.70 10.50
CA ARG A 42 -5.15 -11.01 9.28
C ARG A 42 -4.01 -11.73 8.55
N ALA A 43 -3.08 -12.32 9.29
CA ALA A 43 -1.97 -13.10 8.73
C ALA A 43 -2.43 -14.31 7.88
N CYS A 44 -3.64 -14.79 8.11
CA CYS A 44 -4.22 -15.97 7.48
C CYS A 44 -5.14 -15.64 6.29
N TRP A 45 -5.53 -14.38 6.07
CA TRP A 45 -6.50 -14.01 5.02
C TRP A 45 -6.11 -14.55 3.64
N ARG A 46 -4.85 -14.35 3.24
CA ARG A 46 -4.35 -14.80 1.93
C ARG A 46 -4.46 -16.32 1.78
N ASP A 47 -4.11 -17.08 2.81
CA ASP A 47 -4.22 -18.54 2.78
C ASP A 47 -5.68 -18.98 2.61
N ARG A 48 -6.62 -18.41 3.38
CA ARG A 48 -8.03 -18.80 3.30
C ARG A 48 -8.65 -18.46 1.94
N LEU A 49 -8.32 -17.30 1.38
CA LEU A 49 -8.78 -16.89 0.04
C LEU A 49 -8.15 -17.72 -1.09
N LEU A 50 -6.87 -18.10 -0.97
CA LEU A 50 -6.25 -19.04 -1.90
C LEU A 50 -6.94 -20.41 -1.86
N LYS A 51 -7.32 -20.90 -0.67
CA LYS A 51 -8.06 -22.15 -0.53
C LYS A 51 -9.47 -22.07 -1.13
N LEU A 52 -10.14 -20.92 -1.04
CA LEU A 52 -11.41 -20.65 -1.71
C LEU A 52 -11.26 -20.75 -3.23
N LYS A 53 -10.28 -20.02 -3.78
CA LYS A 53 -9.99 -20.04 -5.22
C LYS A 53 -9.61 -21.44 -5.71
N ALA A 54 -8.74 -22.14 -4.96
CA ALA A 54 -8.33 -23.49 -5.28
C ALA A 54 -9.53 -24.47 -5.24
N CYS A 55 -10.54 -24.26 -4.40
CA CYS A 55 -11.72 -25.13 -4.39
C CYS A 55 -12.54 -25.07 -5.69
N GLY A 56 -12.28 -24.09 -6.58
CA GLY A 56 -13.06 -23.85 -7.79
C GLY A 56 -14.13 -22.76 -7.64
N LEU A 57 -14.15 -22.07 -6.49
CA LEU A 57 -15.03 -20.92 -6.26
C LEU A 57 -14.43 -19.67 -6.92
N ASN A 58 -15.32 -18.79 -7.41
CA ASN A 58 -14.93 -17.58 -8.15
C ASN A 58 -15.30 -16.28 -7.41
N THR A 59 -16.10 -16.38 -6.35
CA THR A 59 -16.62 -15.21 -5.63
C THR A 59 -16.45 -15.37 -4.12
N LEU A 60 -15.94 -14.32 -3.47
CA LEU A 60 -15.93 -14.16 -2.03
C LEU A 60 -17.21 -13.43 -1.59
N ALA A 61 -17.92 -13.96 -0.61
CA ALA A 61 -18.94 -13.21 0.11
C ALA A 61 -18.44 -12.87 1.52
N THR A 62 -18.63 -11.63 1.97
CA THR A 62 -18.27 -11.23 3.35
C THR A 62 -19.23 -10.19 3.89
N TYR A 63 -19.54 -10.31 5.19
CA TYR A 63 -20.23 -9.28 5.96
C TYR A 63 -19.29 -8.15 6.42
N VAL A 64 -19.87 -7.04 6.87
CA VAL A 64 -19.17 -5.95 7.59
C VAL A 64 -19.78 -5.75 8.98
N PRO A 65 -19.05 -6.03 10.08
CA PRO A 65 -19.59 -6.00 11.43
C PRO A 65 -19.53 -4.59 12.03
N TRP A 66 -20.65 -3.84 11.96
CA TRP A 66 -20.71 -2.45 12.44
C TRP A 66 -20.23 -2.30 13.90
N ASN A 67 -20.61 -3.22 14.79
CA ASN A 67 -20.19 -3.22 16.19
C ASN A 67 -18.66 -3.27 16.41
N LEU A 68 -17.90 -3.87 15.49
CA LEU A 68 -16.43 -3.91 15.57
C LEU A 68 -15.80 -2.67 14.93
N HIS A 69 -16.41 -2.11 13.89
CA HIS A 69 -15.96 -0.87 13.27
C HIS A 69 -16.29 0.36 14.11
N GLU A 70 -17.39 0.36 14.87
CA GLU A 70 -17.80 1.46 15.74
C GLU A 70 -18.16 0.95 17.16
N PRO A 71 -17.18 0.37 17.89
CA PRO A 71 -17.44 -0.20 19.22
C PRO A 71 -17.86 0.85 20.24
N VAL A 72 -17.47 2.10 20.00
CA VAL A 72 -17.91 3.30 20.73
C VAL A 72 -18.44 4.29 19.70
N LYS A 73 -19.61 4.87 19.96
CA LYS A 73 -20.25 5.85 19.07
C LYS A 73 -19.26 6.95 18.66
N GLY A 74 -19.08 7.15 17.35
CA GLY A 74 -18.17 8.12 16.74
C GLY A 74 -16.71 7.68 16.60
N MET A 75 -16.32 6.51 17.12
CA MET A 75 -14.95 5.99 17.02
C MET A 75 -14.87 4.84 16.01
N TYR A 76 -14.45 5.17 14.79
CA TYR A 76 -14.36 4.23 13.68
C TYR A 76 -12.99 3.54 13.58
N ARG A 77 -12.96 2.26 13.21
CA ARG A 77 -11.74 1.45 13.02
C ARG A 77 -11.76 0.76 11.67
N PHE A 78 -10.75 1.02 10.83
CA PHE A 78 -10.58 0.40 9.50
C PHE A 78 -9.12 0.01 9.23
N GLU A 79 -8.40 -0.33 10.29
CA GLU A 79 -6.97 -0.66 10.27
C GLU A 79 -6.74 -2.03 10.91
N ASP A 80 -5.53 -2.58 10.77
CA ASP A 80 -5.13 -3.88 11.33
C ASP A 80 -6.15 -4.99 10.98
N GLN A 81 -6.72 -5.68 11.98
CA GLN A 81 -7.66 -6.79 11.79
C GLN A 81 -9.00 -6.37 11.13
N LEU A 82 -9.31 -5.07 11.08
CA LEU A 82 -10.56 -4.52 10.52
C LEU A 82 -10.33 -3.72 9.23
N ASP A 83 -9.18 -3.90 8.59
CA ASP A 83 -8.83 -3.28 7.31
C ASP A 83 -9.58 -3.93 6.14
N LEU A 84 -10.78 -3.43 5.90
CA LEU A 84 -11.69 -3.93 4.87
C LEU A 84 -11.16 -3.67 3.45
N GLU A 85 -10.50 -2.53 3.23
CA GLU A 85 -9.95 -2.16 1.92
C GLU A 85 -8.87 -3.14 1.48
N GLU A 86 -7.91 -3.45 2.37
CA GLU A 86 -6.87 -4.45 2.08
C GLU A 86 -7.48 -5.84 1.86
N TYR A 87 -8.47 -6.25 2.67
CA TYR A 87 -9.09 -7.58 2.52
C TYR A 87 -9.77 -7.76 1.16
N ILE A 88 -10.53 -6.74 0.71
CA ILE A 88 -11.18 -6.76 -0.61
C ILE A 88 -10.13 -6.64 -1.73
N SER A 89 -9.11 -5.80 -1.57
CA SER A 89 -8.02 -5.67 -2.54
C SER A 89 -7.23 -6.97 -2.69
N LEU A 90 -7.07 -7.74 -1.60
CA LEU A 90 -6.46 -9.06 -1.63
C LEU A 90 -7.31 -10.06 -2.41
N ALA A 91 -8.64 -10.02 -2.30
CA ALA A 91 -9.52 -10.83 -3.15
C ALA A 91 -9.34 -10.48 -4.64
N ALA A 92 -9.24 -9.19 -4.97
CA ALA A 92 -8.93 -8.75 -6.34
C ALA A 92 -7.59 -9.30 -6.85
N ALA A 93 -6.54 -9.24 -6.00
CA ALA A 93 -5.21 -9.76 -6.34
C ALA A 93 -5.15 -11.29 -6.51
N LEU A 94 -6.22 -12.01 -6.12
CA LEU A 94 -6.38 -13.45 -6.28
C LEU A 94 -7.43 -13.81 -7.34
N ASP A 95 -7.85 -12.84 -8.16
CA ASP A 95 -8.87 -13.00 -9.19
C ASP A 95 -10.19 -13.56 -8.65
N LEU A 96 -10.63 -13.05 -7.50
CA LEU A 96 -11.94 -13.33 -6.92
C LEU A 96 -12.83 -12.09 -7.04
N TRP A 97 -14.08 -12.30 -7.47
CA TRP A 97 -15.12 -11.28 -7.32
C TRP A 97 -15.57 -11.19 -5.86
N VAL A 98 -16.23 -10.10 -5.50
CA VAL A 98 -16.74 -9.87 -4.15
C VAL A 98 -18.22 -9.55 -4.17
N ILE A 99 -18.99 -10.25 -3.34
CA ILE A 99 -20.32 -9.82 -2.91
C ILE A 99 -20.18 -9.23 -1.50
N LEU A 100 -20.38 -7.92 -1.40
CA LEU A 100 -20.26 -7.20 -0.14
C LEU A 100 -21.61 -7.16 0.58
N ARG A 101 -21.64 -7.53 1.86
CA ARG A 101 -22.85 -7.51 2.68
C ARG A 101 -22.67 -6.51 3.85
N PRO A 102 -22.83 -5.20 3.59
CA PRO A 102 -22.41 -4.14 4.53
C PRO A 102 -23.32 -3.96 5.76
N GLY A 103 -24.46 -4.65 5.82
CA GLY A 103 -25.43 -4.52 6.92
C GLY A 103 -26.47 -3.42 6.64
N PRO A 104 -26.90 -2.64 7.66
CA PRO A 104 -26.21 -2.40 8.93
C PRO A 104 -26.34 -3.53 9.97
N TYR A 105 -27.37 -4.37 9.87
CA TYR A 105 -27.50 -5.62 10.62
C TYR A 105 -27.07 -6.80 9.74
N ILE A 106 -26.33 -7.75 10.30
CA ILE A 106 -25.75 -8.88 9.55
C ILE A 106 -26.12 -10.25 10.14
N CYS A 107 -26.80 -10.32 11.29
CA CYS A 107 -26.98 -11.56 12.05
C CYS A 107 -25.63 -12.25 12.33
N ALA A 108 -25.27 -13.23 11.49
CA ALA A 108 -23.98 -13.91 11.42
C ALA A 108 -23.52 -14.52 12.74
N GLU A 109 -24.46 -14.84 13.64
CA GLU A 109 -24.18 -15.37 14.97
C GLU A 109 -23.23 -14.47 15.81
N LEU A 110 -23.26 -13.17 15.56
CA LEU A 110 -22.43 -12.16 16.23
C LEU A 110 -23.22 -11.40 17.29
N ASP A 111 -22.58 -10.85 18.33
CA ASP A 111 -23.24 -10.06 19.38
C ASP A 111 -24.16 -8.98 18.76
N LEU A 112 -25.46 -9.07 19.10
CA LEU A 112 -26.52 -8.18 18.60
C LEU A 112 -26.63 -8.14 17.06
N GLY A 113 -26.26 -9.23 16.38
CA GLY A 113 -26.31 -9.31 14.92
C GLY A 113 -25.37 -8.35 14.21
N GLY A 114 -24.27 -7.95 14.86
CA GLY A 114 -23.32 -6.97 14.35
C GLY A 114 -23.70 -5.52 14.61
N LEU A 115 -24.82 -5.24 15.29
CA LEU A 115 -25.21 -3.88 15.67
C LEU A 115 -24.46 -3.42 16.93
N PRO A 116 -23.98 -2.17 17.00
CA PRO A 116 -23.32 -1.67 18.19
C PRO A 116 -24.26 -1.59 19.41
N SER A 117 -23.82 -2.17 20.53
CA SER A 117 -24.64 -2.21 21.76
C SER A 117 -24.99 -0.83 22.36
N TRP A 118 -24.25 0.22 22.00
CA TRP A 118 -24.55 1.58 22.45
C TRP A 118 -25.88 2.11 21.88
N LEU A 119 -26.44 1.51 20.81
CA LEU A 119 -27.77 1.81 20.31
C LEU A 119 -28.85 1.56 21.38
N LEU A 120 -28.67 0.52 22.20
CA LEU A 120 -29.64 0.12 23.24
C LEU A 120 -29.63 1.05 24.46
N ARG A 121 -28.74 2.06 24.51
CA ARG A 121 -28.78 3.11 25.55
C ARG A 121 -30.01 4.00 25.42
N ASP A 122 -30.50 4.17 24.20
CA ASP A 122 -31.80 4.77 23.97
C ASP A 122 -32.88 3.78 24.43
N LYS A 123 -33.71 4.22 25.39
CA LYS A 123 -34.78 3.40 25.97
C LYS A 123 -35.87 3.07 24.96
N ASN A 124 -36.09 3.94 23.98
CA ASN A 124 -37.15 3.86 22.98
C ASN A 124 -36.66 3.31 21.62
N MET A 125 -35.41 2.82 21.57
CA MET A 125 -34.80 2.30 20.35
C MET A 125 -35.68 1.25 19.68
N LYS A 126 -35.87 1.40 18.37
CA LYS A 126 -36.46 0.39 17.49
C LYS A 126 -35.42 0.04 16.42
N LEU A 127 -34.63 -0.99 16.70
CA LEU A 127 -33.63 -1.52 15.78
C LEU A 127 -34.32 -2.05 14.52
N ARG A 128 -33.64 -1.87 13.37
CA ARG A 128 -34.08 -2.33 12.05
C ARG A 128 -35.45 -1.77 11.65
N THR A 129 -35.69 -0.49 11.94
CA THR A 129 -36.87 0.27 11.48
C THR A 129 -36.46 1.68 11.07
N THR A 130 -37.40 2.49 10.55
CA THR A 130 -37.20 3.90 10.22
C THR A 130 -37.17 4.84 11.45
N TYR A 131 -36.98 4.29 12.66
CA TYR A 131 -36.87 5.10 13.87
C TYR A 131 -35.72 6.12 13.73
N PRO A 132 -35.97 7.43 13.93
CA PRO A 132 -34.98 8.49 13.63
C PRO A 132 -33.63 8.28 14.30
N GLY A 133 -33.61 7.78 15.54
CA GLY A 133 -32.35 7.50 16.25
C GLY A 133 -31.53 6.37 15.62
N PHE A 134 -32.20 5.37 15.03
CA PHE A 134 -31.53 4.25 14.37
C PHE A 134 -31.07 4.63 12.96
N THR A 135 -31.92 5.27 12.15
CA THR A 135 -31.56 5.70 10.79
C THR A 135 -30.44 6.74 10.78
N ALA A 136 -30.41 7.67 11.74
CA ALA A 136 -29.30 8.61 11.90
C ALA A 136 -27.97 7.90 12.21
N ALA A 137 -28.00 6.85 13.04
CA ALA A 137 -26.82 6.05 13.35
C ALA A 137 -26.34 5.25 12.13
N VAL A 138 -27.26 4.64 11.37
CA VAL A 138 -26.95 3.92 10.11
C VAL A 138 -26.31 4.86 9.09
N ASN A 139 -26.86 6.06 8.91
CA ASN A 139 -26.29 7.08 8.03
C ASN A 139 -24.85 7.44 8.45
N SER A 140 -24.63 7.69 9.74
CA SER A 140 -23.28 8.02 10.26
C SER A 140 -22.27 6.91 10.01
N TYR A 141 -22.69 5.65 10.14
CA TYR A 141 -21.87 4.49 9.82
C TYR A 141 -21.57 4.38 8.32
N PHE A 142 -22.58 4.50 7.47
CA PHE A 142 -22.41 4.43 6.01
C PHE A 142 -21.63 5.62 5.44
N ASP A 143 -21.69 6.81 6.04
CA ASP A 143 -20.83 7.96 5.70
C ASP A 143 -19.34 7.66 5.88
N LYS A 144 -18.99 6.65 6.70
CA LYS A 144 -17.61 6.19 6.89
C LYS A 144 -17.28 4.95 6.05
N LEU A 145 -18.18 3.97 6.04
CA LEU A 145 -17.95 2.70 5.36
C LEU A 145 -17.95 2.83 3.82
N ILE A 146 -18.97 3.49 3.26
CA ILE A 146 -19.22 3.44 1.82
C ILE A 146 -18.12 4.12 0.99
N PRO A 147 -17.54 5.26 1.42
CA PRO A 147 -16.41 5.86 0.70
C PRO A 147 -15.17 4.96 0.60
N ILE A 148 -14.96 4.03 1.55
CA ILE A 148 -13.83 3.08 1.54
C ILE A 148 -14.02 2.03 0.44
N VAL A 149 -15.24 1.52 0.27
CA VAL A 149 -15.54 0.44 -0.69
C VAL A 149 -15.94 0.95 -2.07
N THR A 150 -16.30 2.23 -2.19
CA THR A 150 -16.73 2.85 -3.44
C THR A 150 -15.70 2.72 -4.57
N PRO A 151 -14.38 2.93 -4.37
CA PRO A 151 -13.36 2.71 -5.39
C PRO A 151 -13.18 1.24 -5.79
N LEU A 152 -13.66 0.31 -4.95
CA LEU A 152 -13.49 -1.14 -5.13
C LEU A 152 -14.66 -1.79 -5.90
N GLN A 153 -15.62 -1.00 -6.37
CA GLN A 153 -16.71 -1.42 -7.23
C GLN A 153 -16.22 -1.84 -8.63
N PHE A 154 -16.82 -2.89 -9.21
CA PHE A 154 -16.43 -3.43 -10.51
C PHE A 154 -16.54 -2.42 -11.66
N SER A 155 -17.61 -1.64 -11.66
CA SER A 155 -17.83 -0.48 -12.56
C SER A 155 -16.72 0.58 -12.46
N ARG A 156 -15.95 0.59 -11.36
CA ARG A 156 -14.80 1.47 -11.12
C ARG A 156 -13.45 0.74 -11.17
N GLY A 157 -13.43 -0.52 -11.57
CA GLY A 157 -12.22 -1.32 -11.75
C GLY A 157 -11.84 -2.22 -10.57
N GLY A 158 -12.64 -2.28 -9.50
CA GLY A 158 -12.42 -3.18 -8.37
C GLY A 158 -13.14 -4.53 -8.48
N PRO A 159 -13.13 -5.37 -7.44
CA PRO A 159 -13.70 -6.72 -7.49
C PRO A 159 -15.17 -6.81 -7.04
N ILE A 160 -15.76 -5.76 -6.46
CA ILE A 160 -17.13 -5.83 -5.91
C ILE A 160 -18.15 -5.82 -7.05
N ILE A 161 -18.88 -6.92 -7.22
CA ILE A 161 -19.85 -7.12 -8.31
C ILE A 161 -21.31 -6.97 -7.84
N ALA A 162 -21.57 -7.10 -6.53
CA ALA A 162 -22.89 -6.89 -5.96
C ALA A 162 -22.80 -6.45 -4.49
N VAL A 163 -23.83 -5.73 -4.03
CA VAL A 163 -23.95 -5.26 -2.64
C VAL A 163 -25.30 -5.64 -2.08
N GLN A 164 -25.31 -6.30 -0.92
CA GLN A 164 -26.56 -6.68 -0.27
C GLN A 164 -27.18 -5.52 0.52
N VAL A 165 -28.51 -5.38 0.41
CA VAL A 165 -29.33 -4.45 1.18
C VAL A 165 -29.91 -5.18 2.38
N GLU A 166 -29.51 -4.79 3.60
CA GLU A 166 -29.96 -5.45 4.84
C GLU A 166 -29.60 -6.95 4.89
N ASN A 167 -30.22 -7.72 5.77
CA ASN A 167 -30.03 -9.17 5.90
C ASN A 167 -31.25 -9.88 6.49
N GLU A 168 -31.88 -10.76 5.71
CA GLU A 168 -33.03 -11.58 6.13
C GLU A 168 -34.14 -10.76 6.80
N TYR A 169 -34.47 -9.61 6.20
CA TYR A 169 -35.43 -8.69 6.80
C TYR A 169 -36.83 -9.28 6.88
N GLY A 170 -37.21 -10.20 5.98
CA GLY A 170 -38.51 -10.85 5.99
C GLY A 170 -38.78 -11.66 7.26
N SER A 171 -37.73 -12.12 7.96
CA SER A 171 -37.84 -12.75 9.28
C SER A 171 -38.17 -11.79 10.42
N TYR A 172 -38.08 -10.48 10.17
CA TYR A 172 -38.31 -9.41 11.16
C TYR A 172 -39.48 -8.50 10.76
N ALA A 173 -39.44 -7.94 9.54
CA ALA A 173 -40.52 -7.29 8.80
C ALA A 173 -41.45 -6.37 9.62
N LYS A 174 -40.88 -5.55 10.52
CA LYS A 174 -41.65 -4.65 11.41
C LYS A 174 -41.98 -3.28 10.80
N ASP A 175 -41.30 -2.92 9.72
CA ASP A 175 -41.40 -1.61 9.08
C ASP A 175 -41.16 -1.75 7.57
N GLU A 176 -42.19 -1.49 6.79
CA GLU A 176 -42.22 -1.59 5.33
C GLU A 176 -41.38 -0.51 4.61
N HIS A 177 -41.05 0.61 5.27
CA HIS A 177 -40.26 1.69 4.68
C HIS A 177 -38.75 1.51 4.90
N TYR A 178 -38.35 0.62 5.81
CA TYR A 178 -36.96 0.52 6.25
C TYR A 178 -36.00 0.01 5.16
N LEU A 179 -36.41 -0.99 4.36
CA LEU A 179 -35.55 -1.50 3.28
C LEU A 179 -35.27 -0.45 2.21
N THR A 180 -36.29 0.36 1.87
CA THR A 180 -36.14 1.50 0.95
C THR A 180 -35.11 2.49 1.49
N PHE A 181 -35.18 2.83 2.78
CA PHE A 181 -34.18 3.69 3.42
C PHE A 181 -32.75 3.12 3.29
N VAL A 182 -32.54 1.83 3.58
CA VAL A 182 -31.19 1.23 3.50
C VAL A 182 -30.68 1.24 2.06
N LYS A 183 -31.53 0.88 1.09
CA LYS A 183 -31.21 0.93 -0.34
C LYS A 183 -30.78 2.34 -0.76
N GLU A 184 -31.58 3.36 -0.44
CA GLU A 184 -31.28 4.75 -0.78
C GLU A 184 -30.00 5.25 -0.08
N ALA A 185 -29.77 4.84 1.17
CA ALA A 185 -28.58 5.20 1.91
C ALA A 185 -27.30 4.66 1.26
N LEU A 186 -27.33 3.45 0.68
CA LEU A 186 -26.22 2.88 -0.08
C LEU A 186 -26.02 3.60 -1.43
N MET A 187 -27.11 3.76 -2.20
CA MET A 187 -27.05 4.37 -3.54
C MET A 187 -26.59 5.82 -3.51
N SER A 188 -27.15 6.63 -2.60
CA SER A 188 -26.79 8.05 -2.45
C SER A 188 -25.32 8.28 -2.08
N ARG A 189 -24.65 7.26 -1.53
CA ARG A 189 -23.22 7.30 -1.15
C ARG A 189 -22.30 6.70 -2.20
N GLY A 190 -22.82 6.37 -3.38
CA GLY A 190 -22.03 6.00 -4.55
C GLY A 190 -21.97 4.50 -4.85
N VAL A 191 -22.81 3.68 -4.20
CA VAL A 191 -22.99 2.27 -4.61
C VAL A 191 -23.78 2.21 -5.91
N THR A 192 -23.17 1.66 -6.95
CA THR A 192 -23.71 1.55 -8.32
C THR A 192 -23.83 0.12 -8.82
N GLU A 193 -23.26 -0.86 -8.09
CA GLU A 193 -23.33 -2.28 -8.44
C GLU A 193 -24.73 -2.88 -8.21
N LEU A 194 -24.94 -4.12 -8.68
CA LEU A 194 -26.19 -4.84 -8.47
C LEU A 194 -26.52 -4.92 -6.98
N LEU A 195 -27.69 -4.41 -6.62
CA LEU A 195 -28.23 -4.57 -5.28
C LEU A 195 -29.03 -5.87 -5.19
N LEU A 196 -28.91 -6.55 -4.05
CA LEU A 196 -29.71 -7.74 -3.76
C LEU A 196 -30.23 -7.77 -2.31
N THR A 197 -31.31 -8.50 -2.04
CA THR A 197 -31.76 -8.94 -0.71
C THR A 197 -31.70 -10.46 -0.62
N SER A 198 -31.77 -11.01 0.59
CA SER A 198 -31.54 -12.43 0.87
C SER A 198 -32.42 -12.84 2.04
N ASP A 199 -33.31 -13.81 1.81
CA ASP A 199 -34.31 -14.28 2.77
C ASP A 199 -34.60 -15.78 2.61
N ASN A 200 -35.13 -16.42 3.65
CA ASN A 200 -35.67 -17.77 3.53
C ASN A 200 -37.02 -17.76 2.78
N ARG A 201 -37.56 -18.94 2.46
CA ARG A 201 -38.83 -19.08 1.71
C ARG A 201 -39.97 -18.24 2.27
N ASP A 202 -40.14 -18.21 3.60
CA ASP A 202 -41.26 -17.51 4.23
C ASP A 202 -41.03 -15.99 4.26
N GLY A 203 -39.78 -15.55 4.41
CA GLY A 203 -39.37 -14.16 4.43
C GLY A 203 -39.42 -13.47 3.06
N LEU A 204 -39.33 -14.21 1.95
CA LEU A 204 -39.36 -13.64 0.59
C LEU A 204 -40.57 -12.73 0.35
N LYS A 205 -41.72 -12.99 0.99
CA LYS A 205 -42.94 -12.18 0.85
C LYS A 205 -42.77 -10.72 1.30
N CYS A 206 -41.89 -10.46 2.27
CA CYS A 206 -41.75 -9.17 2.94
C CYS A 206 -40.29 -8.70 3.06
N GLY A 207 -39.32 -9.47 2.56
CA GLY A 207 -37.89 -9.13 2.54
C GLY A 207 -37.41 -8.47 1.23
N GLY A 208 -38.30 -8.31 0.24
CA GLY A 208 -37.99 -7.65 -1.03
C GLY A 208 -38.12 -6.12 -0.97
N VAL A 209 -37.39 -5.43 -1.85
CA VAL A 209 -37.54 -4.00 -2.12
C VAL A 209 -37.45 -3.75 -3.63
N GLU A 210 -38.24 -2.80 -4.12
CA GLU A 210 -38.34 -2.51 -5.57
C GLU A 210 -36.97 -2.21 -6.18
N GLY A 211 -36.71 -2.76 -7.38
CA GLY A 211 -35.46 -2.53 -8.12
C GLY A 211 -34.23 -3.26 -7.58
N VAL A 212 -34.40 -4.17 -6.61
CA VAL A 212 -33.33 -4.97 -5.99
C VAL A 212 -33.59 -6.46 -6.27
N LEU A 213 -32.53 -7.23 -6.55
CA LEU A 213 -32.65 -8.66 -6.84
C LEU A 213 -32.95 -9.43 -5.55
N GLN A 214 -33.98 -10.28 -5.53
CA GLN A 214 -34.24 -11.13 -4.36
C GLN A 214 -33.47 -12.44 -4.49
N THR A 215 -32.94 -12.95 -3.39
CA THR A 215 -32.18 -14.21 -3.35
C THR A 215 -32.68 -15.06 -2.18
N ILE A 216 -32.41 -16.36 -2.21
CA ILE A 216 -32.97 -17.30 -1.22
C ILE A 216 -31.88 -17.91 -0.33
N ASN A 217 -32.23 -18.15 0.93
CA ASN A 217 -31.41 -18.87 1.90
C ASN A 217 -32.06 -20.21 2.27
N LEU A 218 -31.25 -21.27 2.33
CA LEU A 218 -31.73 -22.62 2.62
C LEU A 218 -30.62 -23.56 3.11
N GLN A 219 -30.99 -24.55 3.94
CA GLN A 219 -30.11 -25.65 4.33
C GLN A 219 -30.39 -26.91 3.49
N LYS A 220 -31.67 -27.20 3.27
CA LYS A 220 -32.12 -28.32 2.43
C LYS A 220 -32.66 -27.77 1.13
N LEU A 221 -32.16 -28.31 0.01
CA LEU A 221 -32.64 -27.94 -1.31
C LEU A 221 -34.12 -28.34 -1.43
N SER A 222 -34.96 -27.35 -1.74
CA SER A 222 -36.40 -27.55 -1.93
C SER A 222 -36.78 -26.95 -3.27
N TYR A 223 -37.17 -27.81 -4.21
CA TYR A 223 -37.60 -27.37 -5.54
C TYR A 223 -38.78 -26.37 -5.45
N GLY A 224 -39.70 -26.59 -4.52
CA GLY A 224 -40.80 -25.66 -4.28
C GLY A 224 -40.34 -24.29 -3.80
N ALA A 225 -39.23 -24.19 -3.06
CA ALA A 225 -38.68 -22.92 -2.61
C ALA A 225 -37.95 -22.17 -3.75
N ILE A 226 -37.19 -22.90 -4.57
CA ILE A 226 -36.53 -22.32 -5.76
C ILE A 226 -37.56 -21.86 -6.78
N GLN A 227 -38.58 -22.69 -7.05
CA GLN A 227 -39.67 -22.33 -7.97
C GLN A 227 -40.43 -21.11 -7.44
N TYR A 228 -40.70 -21.05 -6.14
CA TYR A 228 -41.34 -19.88 -5.53
C TYR A 228 -40.55 -18.59 -5.76
N LEU A 229 -39.22 -18.62 -5.62
CA LEU A 229 -38.36 -17.48 -5.97
C LEU A 229 -38.47 -17.13 -7.46
N ALA A 230 -38.43 -18.13 -8.35
CA ALA A 230 -38.54 -17.93 -9.79
C ALA A 230 -39.88 -17.31 -10.21
N ASP A 231 -40.98 -17.72 -9.56
CA ASP A 231 -42.32 -17.19 -9.81
C ASP A 231 -42.46 -15.73 -9.35
N MET A 232 -41.76 -15.34 -8.27
CA MET A 232 -41.77 -13.96 -7.76
C MET A 232 -40.98 -12.97 -8.63
N GLN A 233 -39.98 -13.45 -9.38
CA GLN A 233 -39.16 -12.64 -10.27
C GLN A 233 -38.91 -13.36 -11.60
N PRO A 234 -39.95 -13.50 -12.45
CA PRO A 234 -39.83 -14.21 -13.71
C PRO A 234 -38.70 -13.60 -14.56
N GLN A 235 -37.97 -14.47 -15.27
CA GLN A 235 -36.87 -14.08 -16.17
C GLN A 235 -35.65 -13.43 -15.50
N LYS A 236 -35.53 -13.49 -14.17
CA LYS A 236 -34.32 -13.11 -13.43
C LYS A 236 -33.45 -14.34 -13.09
N PRO A 237 -32.14 -14.17 -12.86
CA PRO A 237 -31.29 -15.29 -12.48
C PRO A 237 -31.55 -15.68 -11.02
N LEU A 238 -31.38 -16.97 -10.73
CA LEU A 238 -31.56 -17.52 -9.39
C LEU A 238 -30.21 -17.58 -8.65
N LEU A 239 -30.22 -17.12 -7.40
CA LEU A 239 -29.07 -17.18 -6.51
C LEU A 239 -29.51 -17.68 -5.13
N VAL A 240 -28.86 -18.74 -4.66
CA VAL A 240 -28.89 -19.16 -3.26
C VAL A 240 -27.80 -18.39 -2.51
N MET A 241 -28.15 -17.28 -1.86
CA MET A 241 -27.16 -16.41 -1.22
C MET A 241 -26.57 -17.01 0.05
N GLU A 242 -27.35 -17.79 0.80
CA GLU A 242 -26.82 -18.62 1.88
C GLU A 242 -27.28 -20.06 1.70
N TYR A 243 -26.37 -20.89 1.19
CA TYR A 243 -26.51 -22.33 1.32
C TYR A 243 -25.83 -22.79 2.62
N TRP A 244 -26.64 -23.12 3.62
CA TRP A 244 -26.16 -23.53 4.94
C TRP A 244 -25.59 -24.95 4.90
N CYS A 245 -24.31 -25.08 4.53
CA CYS A 245 -23.61 -26.36 4.32
C CYS A 245 -23.12 -27.05 5.62
N GLY A 246 -23.46 -26.46 6.76
CA GLY A 246 -23.13 -26.86 8.12
C GLY A 246 -23.98 -26.05 9.10
N TRP A 247 -23.60 -25.96 10.36
CA TRP A 247 -24.35 -25.18 11.37
C TRP A 247 -23.46 -24.74 12.54
N PHE A 248 -23.89 -23.71 13.28
CA PHE A 248 -23.19 -23.22 14.48
C PHE A 248 -23.60 -23.99 15.74
N ASP A 249 -22.78 -23.90 16.80
CA ASP A 249 -23.06 -24.52 18.09
C ASP A 249 -23.48 -23.52 19.18
N VAL A 250 -24.22 -24.04 20.17
CA VAL A 250 -24.54 -23.35 21.43
C VAL A 250 -24.02 -24.14 22.61
N TRP A 251 -23.74 -23.44 23.72
CA TRP A 251 -23.24 -24.10 24.93
C TRP A 251 -24.28 -25.06 25.51
N GLY A 252 -23.85 -26.28 25.84
CA GLY A 252 -24.65 -27.34 26.46
C GLY A 252 -25.36 -28.29 25.49
N GLU A 253 -25.23 -28.09 24.18
CA GLU A 253 -25.80 -28.97 23.14
C GLU A 253 -24.71 -29.77 22.41
N PRO A 254 -25.05 -30.87 21.71
CA PRO A 254 -24.10 -31.59 20.87
C PRO A 254 -23.55 -30.72 19.73
N HIS A 255 -22.32 -31.01 19.29
CA HIS A 255 -21.74 -30.38 18.10
C HIS A 255 -22.55 -30.74 16.85
N HIS A 256 -22.89 -29.74 16.03
CA HIS A 256 -23.64 -29.94 14.80
C HIS A 256 -22.73 -30.46 13.69
N ILE A 257 -23.16 -31.56 13.06
CA ILE A 257 -22.49 -32.13 11.89
C ILE A 257 -23.53 -32.27 10.77
N PHE A 258 -23.16 -31.83 9.58
CA PHE A 258 -23.95 -31.93 8.36
C PHE A 258 -23.29 -32.87 7.36
N SER A 259 -24.06 -33.77 6.77
CA SER A 259 -23.53 -34.80 5.87
C SER A 259 -22.82 -34.18 4.67
N ALA A 260 -21.57 -34.62 4.43
CA ALA A 260 -20.83 -34.23 3.23
C ALA A 260 -21.53 -34.69 1.95
N GLN A 261 -22.20 -35.85 1.97
CA GLN A 261 -22.93 -36.37 0.81
C GLN A 261 -24.15 -35.49 0.49
N ASP A 262 -24.90 -35.06 1.52
CA ASP A 262 -26.08 -34.21 1.34
C ASP A 262 -25.67 -32.83 0.79
N MET A 263 -24.55 -32.28 1.27
CA MET A 263 -23.97 -31.04 0.76
C MET A 263 -23.64 -31.16 -0.73
N ILE A 264 -22.94 -32.22 -1.11
CA ILE A 264 -22.51 -32.45 -2.49
C ILE A 264 -23.69 -32.71 -3.41
N ALA A 265 -24.71 -33.46 -2.96
CA ALA A 265 -25.93 -33.70 -3.72
C ALA A 265 -26.66 -32.38 -4.02
N ALA A 266 -26.81 -31.51 -3.02
CA ALA A 266 -27.45 -30.20 -3.20
C ALA A 266 -26.65 -29.28 -4.13
N VAL A 267 -25.32 -29.18 -3.95
CA VAL A 267 -24.46 -28.36 -4.84
C VAL A 267 -24.48 -28.90 -6.26
N LYS A 268 -24.45 -30.23 -6.45
CA LYS A 268 -24.57 -30.85 -7.77
C LYS A 268 -25.87 -30.45 -8.45
N GLU A 269 -27.00 -30.51 -7.74
CA GLU A 269 -28.29 -30.14 -8.32
C GLU A 269 -28.36 -28.65 -8.68
N LEU A 270 -27.77 -27.77 -7.87
CA LEU A 270 -27.65 -26.34 -8.20
C LEU A 270 -26.80 -26.13 -9.48
N MET A 271 -25.68 -26.86 -9.60
CA MET A 271 -24.81 -26.83 -10.77
C MET A 271 -25.50 -27.36 -12.03
N ASP A 272 -26.18 -28.50 -11.95
CA ASP A 272 -26.93 -29.11 -13.07
C ASP A 272 -28.01 -28.17 -13.64
N ARG A 273 -28.58 -27.32 -12.79
CA ARG A 273 -29.62 -26.35 -13.16
C ARG A 273 -29.06 -24.96 -13.49
N GLY A 274 -27.75 -24.75 -13.43
CA GLY A 274 -27.11 -23.45 -13.68
C GLY A 274 -27.46 -22.37 -12.64
N ILE A 275 -27.89 -22.77 -11.45
CA ILE A 275 -28.26 -21.84 -10.36
C ILE A 275 -26.99 -21.38 -9.65
N SER A 276 -26.88 -20.07 -9.40
CA SER A 276 -25.76 -19.53 -8.65
C SER A 276 -25.92 -19.81 -7.15
N PHE A 277 -24.81 -19.95 -6.43
CA PHE A 277 -24.87 -20.20 -4.99
C PHE A 277 -23.70 -19.59 -4.24
N ASN A 278 -23.88 -19.40 -2.94
CA ASN A 278 -22.82 -19.03 -2.02
C ASN A 278 -22.87 -19.93 -0.79
N LEU A 279 -21.75 -20.61 -0.52
CA LEU A 279 -21.62 -21.53 0.62
C LEU A 279 -21.51 -20.72 1.92
N TYR A 280 -22.46 -20.93 2.82
CA TYR A 280 -22.46 -20.33 4.15
C TYR A 280 -22.31 -21.43 5.21
N MET A 281 -21.17 -21.59 5.87
CA MET A 281 -19.87 -20.95 5.65
C MET A 281 -18.98 -21.80 4.76
N PHE A 282 -18.19 -21.18 3.88
CA PHE A 282 -17.06 -21.89 3.27
C PHE A 282 -15.90 -22.05 4.26
N HIS A 283 -15.64 -21.00 5.04
CA HIS A 283 -14.76 -21.03 6.20
C HIS A 283 -15.31 -20.09 7.26
N GLY A 284 -15.68 -20.64 8.42
CA GLY A 284 -16.27 -19.83 9.48
C GLY A 284 -15.26 -19.18 10.43
N GLY A 285 -14.18 -19.87 10.81
CA GLY A 285 -13.13 -19.34 11.68
C GLY A 285 -13.54 -19.28 13.16
N SER A 286 -13.19 -18.20 13.87
CA SER A 286 -13.48 -18.05 15.31
C SER A 286 -14.13 -16.70 15.62
N SER A 287 -15.16 -16.71 16.45
CA SER A 287 -15.73 -15.50 17.07
C SER A 287 -14.87 -15.11 18.28
N PHE A 288 -13.71 -14.49 18.05
CA PHE A 288 -12.75 -14.16 19.12
C PHE A 288 -13.34 -13.22 20.20
N GLY A 289 -12.84 -13.35 21.43
CA GLY A 289 -13.24 -12.52 22.56
C GLY A 289 -14.72 -12.61 22.90
N PHE A 290 -15.38 -11.45 22.99
CA PHE A 290 -16.80 -11.34 23.37
C PHE A 290 -17.72 -11.05 22.20
N THR A 291 -17.34 -11.52 21.01
CA THR A 291 -18.06 -11.23 19.77
C THR A 291 -19.14 -12.25 19.44
N SER A 292 -19.14 -13.43 20.07
CA SER A 292 -20.19 -14.43 19.87
C SER A 292 -21.56 -13.90 20.34
N GLY A 293 -22.60 -14.24 19.57
CA GLY A 293 -23.97 -13.87 19.90
C GLY A 293 -24.71 -14.93 20.73
N ALA A 294 -26.03 -14.88 20.65
CA ALA A 294 -26.94 -15.84 21.26
C ALA A 294 -28.21 -15.97 20.40
N VAL A 295 -28.94 -17.06 20.61
CA VAL A 295 -30.27 -17.27 20.01
C VAL A 295 -31.34 -17.36 21.09
N ASP A 296 -32.59 -17.07 20.71
CA ASP A 296 -33.75 -17.23 21.57
C ASP A 296 -34.89 -17.89 20.80
N PHE A 297 -35.06 -19.19 21.01
CA PHE A 297 -36.15 -19.99 20.45
C PHE A 297 -37.04 -20.50 21.60
N GLY A 298 -37.52 -19.57 22.43
CA GLY A 298 -38.29 -19.87 23.65
C GLY A 298 -37.43 -20.03 24.91
N SER A 299 -36.11 -19.98 24.77
CA SER A 299 -35.15 -19.83 25.86
C SER A 299 -33.82 -19.31 25.33
N TYR A 300 -33.15 -18.47 26.13
CA TYR A 300 -31.85 -17.90 25.80
C TYR A 300 -30.76 -18.97 25.73
N LYS A 301 -30.03 -19.03 24.61
CA LYS A 301 -28.91 -19.95 24.40
C LYS A 301 -27.69 -19.20 23.85
N PRO A 302 -26.59 -19.08 24.62
CA PRO A 302 -25.37 -18.42 24.16
C PRO A 302 -24.59 -19.30 23.19
N GLN A 303 -24.02 -18.70 22.16
CA GLN A 303 -23.23 -19.41 21.16
C GLN A 303 -21.78 -19.59 21.60
N VAL A 304 -21.16 -20.65 21.09
CA VAL A 304 -19.74 -20.94 21.36
C VAL A 304 -18.82 -19.98 20.59
N ASN A 305 -17.53 -19.97 20.94
CA ASN A 305 -16.55 -19.11 20.27
C ASN A 305 -16.03 -19.70 18.97
N SER A 306 -15.89 -21.03 18.89
CA SER A 306 -15.60 -21.70 17.63
C SER A 306 -16.72 -21.42 16.65
N TYR A 307 -16.35 -20.98 15.46
CA TYR A 307 -17.27 -20.84 14.35
C TYR A 307 -16.80 -21.73 13.20
N ASP A 308 -16.33 -22.94 13.56
CA ASP A 308 -15.95 -24.00 12.60
C ASP A 308 -17.07 -24.27 11.59
N TYR A 309 -18.31 -24.28 12.10
CA TYR A 309 -19.55 -24.41 11.34
C TYR A 309 -19.72 -25.79 10.67
N ASP A 310 -18.81 -26.74 10.88
CA ASP A 310 -18.66 -27.94 10.04
C ASP A 310 -18.54 -27.55 8.55
N ALA A 311 -17.79 -26.46 8.30
CA ALA A 311 -17.57 -25.92 6.97
C ALA A 311 -16.57 -26.77 6.15
N PRO A 312 -16.45 -26.56 4.83
CA PRO A 312 -15.39 -27.15 4.02
C PRO A 312 -13.99 -26.94 4.60
N LEU A 313 -13.73 -25.77 5.21
CA LEU A 313 -12.50 -25.53 5.98
C LEU A 313 -12.80 -25.44 7.48
N THR A 314 -12.03 -26.16 8.29
CA THR A 314 -12.15 -26.14 9.76
C THR A 314 -11.89 -24.76 10.36
N GLU A 315 -12.11 -24.57 11.66
CA GLU A 315 -11.78 -23.35 12.42
C GLU A 315 -10.35 -22.85 12.16
N SER A 316 -9.35 -23.75 12.14
CA SER A 316 -7.95 -23.40 11.83
C SER A 316 -7.65 -23.29 10.33
N GLY A 317 -8.60 -23.64 9.45
CA GLY A 317 -8.46 -23.57 8.00
C GLY A 317 -7.88 -24.84 7.37
N ASP A 318 -8.00 -25.99 8.04
CA ASP A 318 -7.58 -27.29 7.49
C ASP A 318 -8.60 -27.80 6.48
N TYR A 319 -8.15 -28.60 5.51
CA TYR A 319 -9.03 -29.27 4.56
C TYR A 319 -9.85 -30.37 5.22
N THR A 320 -11.12 -30.46 4.86
CA THR A 320 -12.03 -31.53 5.30
C THR A 320 -12.41 -32.44 4.13
N THR A 321 -13.09 -33.55 4.44
CA THR A 321 -13.74 -34.38 3.42
C THR A 321 -14.70 -33.58 2.53
N LYS A 322 -15.44 -32.62 3.11
CA LYS A 322 -16.34 -31.73 2.36
C LYS A 322 -15.58 -30.90 1.31
N TYR A 323 -14.41 -30.38 1.68
CA TYR A 323 -13.58 -29.59 0.75
C TYR A 323 -13.14 -30.42 -0.46
N HIS A 324 -12.61 -31.62 -0.22
CA HIS A 324 -12.11 -32.46 -1.31
C HIS A 324 -13.23 -32.88 -2.25
N LEU A 325 -14.37 -33.36 -1.72
CA LEU A 325 -15.52 -33.72 -2.54
C LEU A 325 -16.09 -32.53 -3.33
N LEU A 326 -16.13 -31.34 -2.71
CA LEU A 326 -16.62 -30.13 -3.37
C LEU A 326 -15.69 -29.70 -4.50
N ARG A 327 -14.37 -29.75 -4.27
CA ARG A 327 -13.37 -29.43 -5.29
C ARG A 327 -13.45 -30.40 -6.47
N ASP A 328 -13.59 -31.69 -6.20
CA ASP A 328 -13.71 -32.72 -7.25
C ASP A 328 -14.98 -32.50 -8.08
N LEU A 329 -16.11 -32.22 -7.42
CA LEU A 329 -17.37 -31.86 -8.08
C LEU A 329 -17.20 -30.62 -8.95
N LEU A 330 -16.70 -29.50 -8.42
CA LEU A 330 -16.55 -28.27 -9.20
C LEU A 330 -15.55 -28.42 -10.35
N GLY A 331 -14.49 -29.20 -10.15
CA GLY A 331 -13.53 -29.56 -11.19
C GLY A 331 -14.18 -30.27 -12.38
N SER A 332 -15.19 -31.12 -12.16
CA SER A 332 -15.88 -31.82 -13.26
C SER A 332 -16.75 -30.90 -14.12
N TYR A 333 -17.19 -29.74 -13.62
CA TYR A 333 -17.99 -28.77 -14.40
C TYR A 333 -17.13 -27.73 -15.13
N GLN A 334 -15.92 -27.43 -14.64
CA GLN A 334 -15.16 -26.26 -15.11
C GLN A 334 -14.25 -26.51 -16.33
N ASN A 335 -14.13 -27.75 -16.84
CA ASN A 335 -13.31 -28.12 -18.02
C ASN A 335 -11.90 -27.47 -18.06
N LYS A 336 -11.35 -27.12 -16.90
CA LYS A 336 -10.06 -26.48 -16.67
C LYS A 336 -9.46 -27.06 -15.42
N GLU A 337 -8.14 -27.21 -15.41
CA GLU A 337 -7.41 -27.67 -14.24
C GLU A 337 -7.53 -26.63 -13.11
N LEU A 338 -8.04 -27.06 -11.96
CA LEU A 338 -8.19 -26.19 -10.79
C LEU A 338 -6.82 -25.84 -10.19
N PRO A 339 -6.63 -24.62 -9.63
CA PRO A 339 -5.36 -24.22 -9.04
C PRO A 339 -4.84 -25.20 -7.99
N GLN A 340 -3.52 -25.32 -7.84
CA GLN A 340 -2.90 -26.21 -6.86
C GLN A 340 -3.35 -25.87 -5.43
N LEU A 341 -3.50 -26.90 -4.58
CA LEU A 341 -3.82 -26.72 -3.16
C LEU A 341 -2.66 -26.04 -2.41
N PRO A 342 -2.92 -24.94 -1.68
CA PRO A 342 -1.97 -24.40 -0.71
C PRO A 342 -1.48 -25.44 0.31
N ALA A 343 -0.24 -25.31 0.76
CA ALA A 343 0.32 -26.19 1.79
C ALA A 343 -0.42 -25.98 3.13
N VAL A 344 -0.70 -27.09 3.83
CA VAL A 344 -1.29 -27.04 5.17
C VAL A 344 -0.24 -26.54 6.17
N GLN A 345 -0.60 -25.56 6.99
CA GLN A 345 0.27 -25.09 8.07
C GLN A 345 0.29 -26.12 9.19
N GLY A 346 1.49 -26.51 9.64
CA GLY A 346 1.64 -27.47 10.72
C GLY A 346 1.21 -26.88 12.07
N ARG A 347 0.51 -27.67 12.88
CA ARG A 347 0.19 -27.35 14.28
C ARG A 347 1.31 -27.82 15.23
N LYS A 348 1.37 -27.26 16.44
CA LYS A 348 2.31 -27.69 17.49
C LYS A 348 1.59 -27.85 18.83
N VAL A 349 1.96 -28.90 19.56
CA VAL A 349 1.65 -29.05 20.98
C VAL A 349 2.79 -28.39 21.76
N TYR A 350 2.46 -27.46 22.65
CA TYR A 350 3.41 -26.82 23.55
C TYR A 350 3.31 -27.43 24.95
N GLU A 351 4.35 -27.23 25.76
CA GLU A 351 4.37 -27.71 27.14
C GLU A 351 3.21 -27.13 27.97
N PRO A 352 2.65 -27.90 28.92
CA PRO A 352 1.56 -27.43 29.77
C PRO A 352 1.93 -26.17 30.58
N VAL A 353 1.03 -25.19 30.60
CA VAL A 353 1.21 -23.97 31.39
C VAL A 353 0.75 -24.20 32.83
N VAL A 354 1.66 -24.03 33.78
CA VAL A 354 1.34 -24.05 35.22
C VAL A 354 1.00 -22.63 35.68
N PHE A 355 -0.21 -22.47 36.23
CA PHE A 355 -0.65 -21.20 36.81
C PHE A 355 -0.14 -21.11 38.25
N SER A 356 0.90 -20.31 38.48
CA SER A 356 1.51 -20.13 39.80
C SER A 356 0.92 -18.94 40.58
N GLN A 357 0.13 -18.10 39.93
CA GLN A 357 -0.36 -16.85 40.49
C GLN A 357 -1.86 -16.65 40.26
N HIS A 358 -2.57 -16.14 41.28
CA HIS A 358 -3.98 -15.79 41.19
C HIS A 358 -4.32 -14.43 41.79
N MET A 359 -5.50 -13.92 41.46
CA MET A 359 -6.12 -12.73 42.06
C MET A 359 -7.64 -12.82 42.00
N SER A 360 -8.33 -12.55 43.09
CA SER A 360 -9.81 -12.55 43.08
C SER A 360 -10.36 -11.37 42.25
N PHE A 361 -11.54 -11.53 41.65
CA PHE A 361 -12.19 -10.43 40.93
C PHE A 361 -12.35 -9.18 41.81
N TRP A 362 -12.69 -9.35 43.08
CA TRP A 362 -12.87 -8.23 44.02
C TRP A 362 -11.56 -7.50 44.35
N GLU A 363 -10.41 -8.18 44.35
CA GLU A 363 -9.11 -7.54 44.51
C GLU A 363 -8.69 -6.75 43.26
N SER A 364 -9.16 -7.17 42.08
CA SER A 364 -8.94 -6.41 40.85
C SER A 364 -9.65 -5.04 40.84
N LEU A 365 -10.62 -4.83 41.75
CA LEU A 365 -11.41 -3.60 41.87
C LEU A 365 -10.80 -2.52 42.78
N ARG A 366 -9.61 -2.72 43.38
CA ARG A 366 -8.99 -1.87 44.43
C ARG A 366 -8.51 -0.46 43.98
N CYS A 367 -9.28 0.24 43.15
CA CYS A 367 -9.20 1.69 42.95
C CYS A 367 -10.14 2.48 43.89
N THR A 368 -10.73 1.83 44.90
CA THR A 368 -11.54 2.45 45.97
C THR A 368 -11.04 1.94 47.33
N ASP A 369 -11.05 2.79 48.36
CA ASP A 369 -10.50 2.54 49.71
C ASP A 369 -11.25 1.47 50.55
N MET A 370 -11.86 0.46 49.92
CA MET A 370 -12.75 -0.50 50.59
C MET A 370 -12.09 -1.88 50.76
N VAL A 371 -12.04 -2.35 52.01
CA VAL A 371 -11.64 -3.71 52.39
C VAL A 371 -12.90 -4.57 52.55
N PHE A 372 -13.01 -5.64 51.77
CA PHE A 372 -14.13 -6.58 51.85
C PHE A 372 -13.79 -7.74 52.81
N ILE A 373 -14.60 -7.95 53.84
CA ILE A 373 -14.54 -9.07 54.80
C ILE A 373 -15.78 -9.96 54.57
N ASP A 374 -15.65 -11.29 54.72
CA ASP A 374 -16.70 -12.33 54.60
C ASP A 374 -17.27 -12.63 53.19
N LYS A 375 -16.42 -13.08 52.26
CA LYS A 375 -16.81 -13.46 50.89
C LYS A 375 -17.28 -14.93 50.80
N HIS A 376 -18.57 -15.17 50.99
CA HIS A 376 -19.19 -16.48 50.73
C HIS A 376 -20.07 -16.43 49.47
N LEU A 377 -19.90 -17.39 48.55
CA LEU A 377 -20.82 -17.57 47.43
C LEU A 377 -22.15 -18.11 47.95
N ILE A 378 -23.22 -17.35 47.75
CA ILE A 378 -24.58 -17.65 48.26
C ILE A 378 -25.49 -18.30 47.21
N GLY A 379 -25.21 -18.13 45.91
CA GLY A 379 -25.98 -18.75 44.83
C GLY A 379 -25.53 -18.28 43.44
N ILE A 380 -25.99 -19.00 42.40
CA ILE A 380 -25.85 -18.61 40.99
C ILE A 380 -27.27 -18.42 40.45
N LEU A 381 -27.54 -17.24 39.91
CA LEU A 381 -28.81 -16.93 39.24
C LEU A 381 -28.63 -17.04 37.73
N ASP A 382 -29.65 -17.56 37.05
CA ASP A 382 -29.72 -17.63 35.59
C ASP A 382 -31.15 -17.32 35.11
N TYR A 383 -31.44 -17.58 33.83
CA TYR A 383 -32.75 -17.31 33.26
C TYR A 383 -33.86 -18.23 33.79
N ARG A 384 -33.52 -19.37 34.41
CA ARG A 384 -34.45 -20.33 35.04
C ARG A 384 -34.54 -20.12 36.56
N THR A 385 -33.48 -19.62 37.19
CA THR A 385 -33.41 -19.39 38.63
C THR A 385 -33.21 -17.91 38.93
N GLN A 386 -34.31 -17.23 39.27
CA GLN A 386 -34.35 -15.78 39.53
C GLN A 386 -34.33 -15.40 41.01
N GLU A 387 -34.42 -16.39 41.91
CA GLU A 387 -34.46 -16.19 43.35
C GLU A 387 -33.42 -17.06 44.06
N THR A 388 -32.88 -16.55 45.18
CA THR A 388 -31.95 -17.30 46.02
C THR A 388 -32.11 -16.90 47.49
N ALA A 389 -31.90 -17.85 48.40
CA ALA A 389 -31.99 -17.61 49.83
C ALA A 389 -30.74 -16.86 50.32
N VAL A 390 -30.94 -15.68 50.91
CA VAL A 390 -29.86 -14.93 51.57
C VAL A 390 -29.86 -15.28 53.07
N PRO A 391 -28.73 -15.77 53.64
CA PRO A 391 -28.66 -16.10 55.06
C PRO A 391 -28.98 -14.91 55.97
N HIS A 392 -29.79 -15.14 57.01
CA HIS A 392 -30.11 -14.12 58.00
C HIS A 392 -28.85 -13.63 58.74
N SER A 393 -28.80 -12.33 59.05
CA SER A 393 -27.69 -11.68 59.75
C SER A 393 -28.20 -10.50 60.56
N GLU A 394 -27.76 -10.41 61.82
CA GLU A 394 -28.01 -9.26 62.70
C GLU A 394 -27.03 -8.09 62.44
N ARG A 395 -25.97 -8.32 61.66
CA ARG A 395 -24.99 -7.29 61.24
C ARG A 395 -25.21 -6.87 59.79
N GLU A 396 -24.86 -5.62 59.48
CA GLU A 396 -24.82 -5.11 58.10
C GLU A 396 -23.83 -5.92 57.25
N ARG A 397 -24.21 -6.29 56.02
CA ARG A 397 -23.40 -7.07 55.07
C ARG A 397 -23.42 -6.44 53.69
N ILE A 398 -22.34 -6.67 52.93
CA ILE A 398 -22.23 -6.25 51.53
C ILE A 398 -22.72 -7.37 50.61
N LEU A 399 -23.71 -7.08 49.77
CA LEU A 399 -24.15 -7.97 48.69
C LEU A 399 -23.39 -7.65 47.40
N GLY A 400 -22.60 -8.59 46.90
CA GLY A 400 -21.88 -8.49 45.62
C GLY A 400 -22.56 -9.31 44.53
N LEU A 401 -22.85 -8.68 43.39
CA LEU A 401 -23.43 -9.34 42.21
C LEU A 401 -22.43 -9.28 41.05
N LEU A 402 -21.92 -10.43 40.61
CA LEU A 402 -21.10 -10.55 39.41
C LEU A 402 -21.97 -11.04 38.26
N VAL A 403 -22.18 -10.19 37.25
CA VAL A 403 -23.06 -10.47 36.12
C VAL A 403 -22.24 -10.60 34.83
N GLU A 404 -22.36 -11.74 34.15
CA GLU A 404 -21.71 -11.98 32.87
C GLU A 404 -22.67 -11.67 31.71
N ASN A 405 -22.23 -10.86 30.75
CA ASN A 405 -22.88 -10.82 29.44
C ASN A 405 -22.34 -11.99 28.59
N CYS A 406 -23.15 -13.03 28.40
CA CYS A 406 -22.81 -14.22 27.59
C CYS A 406 -23.03 -14.03 26.08
N GLY A 407 -23.41 -12.83 25.62
CA GLY A 407 -23.76 -12.52 24.24
C GLY A 407 -25.21 -12.05 24.13
N ARG A 408 -25.46 -11.04 23.29
CA ARG A 408 -26.80 -10.55 22.96
C ARG A 408 -27.42 -11.43 21.88
N VAL A 409 -28.74 -11.62 22.00
CA VAL A 409 -29.51 -12.30 20.95
C VAL A 409 -29.25 -11.59 19.62
N ASN A 410 -29.01 -12.38 18.59
CA ASN A 410 -28.59 -11.89 17.27
C ASN A 410 -29.63 -12.10 16.18
N PHE A 411 -30.72 -12.79 16.47
CA PHE A 411 -31.77 -13.12 15.52
C PHE A 411 -33.16 -12.99 16.17
N GLY A 412 -34.17 -12.61 15.39
CA GLY A 412 -35.56 -12.58 15.82
C GLY A 412 -36.02 -11.29 16.52
N PRO A 413 -37.23 -11.30 17.14
CA PRO A 413 -37.89 -10.08 17.60
C PRO A 413 -37.30 -9.49 18.88
N ALA A 414 -36.50 -10.26 19.63
CA ALA A 414 -35.98 -9.91 20.95
C ALA A 414 -34.80 -8.91 20.94
N LEU A 415 -34.35 -8.44 19.76
CA LEU A 415 -33.17 -7.57 19.60
C LEU A 415 -33.23 -6.29 20.46
N ASN A 416 -34.38 -5.63 20.52
CA ASN A 416 -34.55 -4.37 21.29
C ASN A 416 -34.48 -4.57 22.81
N GLU A 417 -34.68 -5.80 23.28
CA GLU A 417 -34.72 -6.16 24.70
C GLU A 417 -33.36 -6.61 25.23
N GLN A 418 -32.33 -6.67 24.37
CA GLN A 418 -30.99 -7.18 24.71
C GLN A 418 -30.11 -6.22 25.51
N ARG A 419 -30.70 -5.46 26.44
CA ARG A 419 -29.94 -4.79 27.50
C ARG A 419 -29.39 -5.88 28.44
N LYS A 420 -28.12 -5.75 28.82
CA LYS A 420 -27.39 -6.76 29.60
C LYS A 420 -26.92 -6.16 30.92
N GLY A 421 -26.74 -7.00 31.92
CA GLY A 421 -26.56 -6.60 33.31
C GLY A 421 -27.81 -6.88 34.11
N LEU A 422 -28.10 -6.05 35.11
CA LEU A 422 -29.31 -6.12 35.91
C LEU A 422 -30.41 -5.29 35.25
N VAL A 423 -31.50 -5.94 34.83
CA VAL A 423 -32.63 -5.30 34.14
C VAL A 423 -33.85 -5.40 35.04
N GLY A 424 -34.33 -4.25 35.55
CA GLY A 424 -35.43 -4.19 36.52
C GLY A 424 -34.96 -4.01 37.97
N ASP A 425 -35.90 -4.07 38.91
CA ASP A 425 -35.64 -3.92 40.34
C ASP A 425 -35.15 -5.25 40.95
N ILE A 426 -34.18 -5.17 41.86
CA ILE A 426 -33.79 -6.29 42.73
C ILE A 426 -34.51 -6.11 44.06
N THR A 427 -35.20 -7.16 44.52
CA THR A 427 -35.91 -7.13 45.80
C THR A 427 -35.32 -8.12 46.80
N LEU A 428 -35.32 -7.75 48.07
CA LEU A 428 -35.09 -8.65 49.21
C LEU A 428 -36.38 -8.72 50.01
N ASN A 429 -37.02 -9.90 50.10
CA ASN A 429 -38.34 -10.07 50.70
C ASN A 429 -39.36 -9.02 50.19
N HIS A 430 -39.45 -8.89 48.86
CA HIS A 430 -40.30 -7.92 48.15
C HIS A 430 -39.97 -6.42 48.39
N THR A 431 -38.91 -6.10 49.13
CA THR A 431 -38.45 -4.72 49.31
C THR A 431 -37.35 -4.38 48.28
N PRO A 432 -37.51 -3.37 47.44
CA PRO A 432 -36.50 -2.99 46.46
C PRO A 432 -35.19 -2.52 47.11
N LEU A 433 -34.07 -3.11 46.70
CA LEU A 433 -32.74 -2.68 47.09
C LEU A 433 -32.33 -1.45 46.25
N LYS A 434 -31.78 -0.44 46.91
CA LYS A 434 -31.35 0.83 46.29
C LYS A 434 -29.87 1.09 46.59
N LYS A 435 -29.25 2.02 45.84
CA LYS A 435 -27.85 2.49 46.04
C LYS A 435 -26.75 1.46 45.66
N PHE A 436 -26.90 0.75 44.55
CA PHE A 436 -25.83 -0.09 44.01
C PHE A 436 -24.61 0.74 43.56
N THR A 437 -23.40 0.25 43.85
CA THR A 437 -22.17 0.72 43.20
C THR A 437 -21.79 -0.25 42.08
N MET A 438 -21.73 0.22 40.85
CA MET A 438 -21.47 -0.63 39.67
C MET A 438 -20.04 -0.47 39.16
N TYR A 439 -19.37 -1.60 38.92
CA TYR A 439 -18.02 -1.66 38.36
C TYR A 439 -18.04 -2.40 37.02
N SER A 440 -17.57 -1.76 35.95
CA SER A 440 -17.46 -2.39 34.63
C SER A 440 -16.16 -3.20 34.51
N LEU A 441 -16.30 -4.47 34.13
CA LEU A 441 -15.19 -5.37 33.81
C LEU A 441 -15.12 -5.57 32.31
N ASP A 442 -14.74 -4.51 31.59
CA ASP A 442 -14.78 -4.47 30.13
C ASP A 442 -13.77 -5.41 29.44
N MET A 443 -12.79 -5.93 30.20
CA MET A 443 -11.67 -6.74 29.73
C MET A 443 -10.99 -6.18 28.48
N THR A 444 -11.02 -4.86 28.32
CA THR A 444 -10.31 -4.16 27.26
C THR A 444 -8.81 -4.39 27.43
N PRO A 445 -8.00 -4.19 26.38
CA PRO A 445 -6.54 -4.21 26.51
C PRO A 445 -6.05 -3.33 27.66
N ASN A 446 -6.68 -2.18 27.89
CA ASN A 446 -6.39 -1.30 29.03
C ASN A 446 -6.70 -1.96 30.38
N PHE A 447 -7.85 -2.64 30.51
CA PHE A 447 -8.19 -3.39 31.72
C PHE A 447 -7.19 -4.51 32.00
N ILE A 448 -6.89 -5.34 30.99
CA ILE A 448 -5.97 -6.49 31.12
C ILE A 448 -4.56 -6.02 31.50
N ASN A 449 -4.07 -4.96 30.87
CA ASN A 449 -2.76 -4.40 31.20
C ASN A 449 -2.73 -3.83 32.63
N ARG A 450 -3.82 -3.21 33.13
CA ARG A 450 -3.90 -2.75 34.53
C ARG A 450 -3.89 -3.93 35.50
N LEU A 451 -4.69 -4.96 35.21
CA LEU A 451 -4.75 -6.19 36.00
C LEU A 451 -3.37 -6.84 36.16
N GLN A 452 -2.58 -6.90 35.08
CA GLN A 452 -1.22 -7.45 35.12
C GLN A 452 -0.26 -6.70 36.07
N SER A 453 -0.50 -5.43 36.36
CA SER A 453 0.35 -4.59 37.22
C SER A 453 0.04 -4.69 38.72
N LEU A 454 -1.11 -5.26 39.07
CA LEU A 454 -1.53 -5.44 40.46
C LEU A 454 -0.72 -6.57 41.13
N LYS A 455 -0.73 -6.60 42.47
CA LYS A 455 -0.04 -7.64 43.24
C LYS A 455 -0.80 -8.97 43.14
N TRP A 456 -0.16 -9.98 42.57
CA TRP A 456 -0.69 -11.35 42.49
C TRP A 456 -0.26 -12.16 43.71
N LYS A 457 -1.09 -13.12 44.13
CA LYS A 457 -0.80 -14.05 45.23
C LYS A 457 -0.33 -15.40 44.68
N SER A 458 0.49 -16.13 45.45
CA SER A 458 0.83 -17.53 45.15
C SER A 458 -0.43 -18.40 45.20
N THR A 459 -0.44 -19.48 44.44
CA THR A 459 -1.58 -20.39 44.24
C THR A 459 -1.59 -21.57 45.21
N ASP A 460 -1.21 -21.34 46.46
CA ASP A 460 -1.06 -22.41 47.45
C ASP A 460 -2.43 -23.02 47.88
N GLU A 461 -3.55 -22.36 47.54
CA GLU A 461 -4.92 -22.85 47.74
C GLU A 461 -5.80 -22.68 46.48
N LYS A 462 -6.75 -23.60 46.24
CA LYS A 462 -7.77 -23.46 45.17
C LYS A 462 -8.78 -22.36 45.55
N PRO A 463 -8.90 -21.27 44.77
CA PRO A 463 -9.87 -20.22 45.08
C PRO A 463 -11.30 -20.75 44.95
N LEU A 464 -12.13 -20.57 46.00
CA LEU A 464 -13.57 -20.92 45.98
C LEU A 464 -14.45 -19.84 45.31
N TYR A 465 -13.85 -18.84 44.65
CA TYR A 465 -14.54 -17.68 44.07
C TYR A 465 -13.91 -17.29 42.72
N PRO A 466 -14.66 -16.58 41.84
CA PRO A 466 -14.15 -16.09 40.56
C PRO A 466 -12.82 -15.35 40.73
N SER A 467 -11.82 -15.76 39.96
CA SER A 467 -10.45 -15.27 40.05
C SER A 467 -9.78 -15.19 38.68
N PHE A 468 -8.84 -14.28 38.52
CA PHE A 468 -7.88 -14.25 37.44
C PHE A 468 -6.70 -15.14 37.80
N PHE A 469 -6.15 -15.82 36.80
CA PHE A 469 -4.98 -16.68 36.94
C PHE A 469 -3.92 -16.31 35.91
N ARG A 470 -2.66 -16.43 36.28
CA ARG A 470 -1.53 -16.08 35.44
C ARG A 470 -0.50 -17.20 35.41
N GLY A 471 -0.01 -17.50 34.21
CA GLY A 471 1.07 -18.44 33.93
C GLY A 471 1.90 -17.92 32.75
N SER A 472 3.05 -18.56 32.53
CA SER A 472 3.96 -18.26 31.41
C SER A 472 4.16 -19.53 30.58
N MET A 473 4.32 -19.36 29.27
CA MET A 473 4.56 -20.45 28.31
C MET A 473 5.79 -20.10 27.47
N ALA A 474 6.75 -21.02 27.40
CA ALA A 474 7.87 -20.92 26.47
C ALA A 474 7.48 -21.49 25.09
N VAL A 475 7.87 -20.80 24.02
CA VAL A 475 7.59 -21.20 22.64
C VAL A 475 8.92 -21.42 21.93
N ASP A 476 9.32 -22.68 21.79
CA ASP A 476 10.56 -23.02 21.10
C ASP A 476 10.41 -22.96 19.58
N GLY A 477 11.33 -22.26 18.93
CA GLY A 477 11.37 -22.12 17.47
C GLY A 477 10.27 -21.22 16.89
N GLN A 478 9.93 -21.43 15.61
CA GLN A 478 8.87 -20.64 14.97
C GLN A 478 7.49 -21.01 15.55
N PRO A 479 6.69 -20.00 15.95
CA PRO A 479 5.33 -20.26 16.42
C PRO A 479 4.47 -20.94 15.36
N ARG A 480 3.65 -21.87 15.82
CA ARG A 480 2.65 -22.63 15.06
C ARG A 480 1.31 -22.63 15.77
N ASP A 481 0.24 -22.79 14.99
CA ASP A 481 -1.13 -22.85 15.49
C ASP A 481 -1.27 -23.95 16.55
N THR A 482 -2.10 -23.69 17.56
CA THR A 482 -2.38 -24.64 18.63
C THR A 482 -3.78 -24.43 19.20
N PHE A 483 -4.18 -25.27 20.15
CA PHE A 483 -5.49 -25.23 20.78
C PHE A 483 -5.34 -25.28 22.30
N VAL A 484 -5.86 -24.28 22.99
CA VAL A 484 -5.80 -24.20 24.45
C VAL A 484 -6.89 -25.08 25.05
N LYS A 485 -6.48 -26.11 25.79
CA LYS A 485 -7.36 -26.98 26.59
C LYS A 485 -7.24 -26.62 28.07
N LEU A 486 -8.37 -26.55 28.76
CA LEU A 486 -8.45 -26.14 30.18
C LEU A 486 -9.02 -27.27 31.05
N PRO A 487 -8.26 -28.35 31.32
CA PRO A 487 -8.75 -29.46 32.14
C PRO A 487 -9.03 -29.01 33.59
N GLY A 488 -10.20 -29.37 34.11
CA GLY A 488 -10.60 -29.04 35.50
C GLY A 488 -11.12 -27.62 35.72
N TRP A 489 -11.21 -26.80 34.66
CA TRP A 489 -11.84 -25.48 34.71
C TRP A 489 -13.33 -25.59 34.41
N SER A 490 -14.16 -24.74 35.04
CA SER A 490 -15.61 -24.74 34.86
C SER A 490 -16.06 -23.74 33.80
N LYS A 491 -15.81 -22.44 34.00
CA LYS A 491 -16.20 -21.37 33.07
C LYS A 491 -15.25 -20.18 33.17
N GLY A 492 -14.93 -19.55 32.06
CA GLY A 492 -14.04 -18.38 32.05
C GLY A 492 -13.70 -17.85 30.67
N VAL A 493 -12.64 -17.03 30.62
CA VAL A 493 -12.15 -16.35 29.41
C VAL A 493 -10.63 -16.45 29.37
N VAL A 494 -10.05 -16.71 28.20
CA VAL A 494 -8.60 -16.88 28.04
C VAL A 494 -7.97 -15.71 27.30
N PHE A 495 -6.88 -15.19 27.85
CA PHE A 495 -6.05 -14.19 27.20
C PHE A 495 -4.64 -14.74 26.97
N VAL A 496 -4.11 -14.59 25.76
CA VAL A 496 -2.73 -14.93 25.41
C VAL A 496 -2.07 -13.71 24.81
N ASN A 497 -0.96 -13.25 25.40
CA ASN A 497 -0.23 -12.04 24.96
C ASN A 497 -1.15 -10.80 24.78
N GLY A 498 -2.16 -10.67 25.64
CA GLY A 498 -3.15 -9.58 25.61
C GLY A 498 -4.28 -9.77 24.60
N GLN A 499 -4.25 -10.82 23.78
CA GLN A 499 -5.33 -11.17 22.84
C GLN A 499 -6.38 -12.03 23.55
N ASN A 500 -7.65 -11.67 23.40
CA ASN A 500 -8.77 -12.39 23.99
C ASN A 500 -9.20 -13.53 23.05
N LEU A 501 -8.89 -14.78 23.43
CA LEU A 501 -9.26 -15.94 22.62
C LEU A 501 -10.77 -16.17 22.59
N GLY A 502 -11.44 -15.88 23.71
CA GLY A 502 -12.85 -16.16 23.88
C GLY A 502 -13.16 -16.89 25.18
N ARG A 503 -14.40 -17.39 25.26
CA ARG A 503 -14.98 -18.01 26.44
C ARG A 503 -14.75 -19.52 26.43
N HIS A 504 -14.54 -20.06 27.62
CA HIS A 504 -14.51 -21.49 27.88
C HIS A 504 -15.65 -21.84 28.84
N TRP A 505 -16.33 -22.95 28.59
CA TRP A 505 -17.31 -23.52 29.51
C TRP A 505 -17.31 -25.05 29.42
N SER A 506 -17.18 -25.73 30.56
CA SER A 506 -17.09 -27.17 30.69
C SER A 506 -18.33 -27.96 30.26
N VAL A 507 -19.45 -27.28 30.00
CA VAL A 507 -20.69 -27.91 29.50
C VAL A 507 -20.58 -28.34 28.02
N GLY A 508 -19.56 -27.89 27.31
CA GLY A 508 -19.35 -28.23 25.90
C GLY A 508 -20.36 -27.56 24.95
N PRO A 509 -20.33 -27.89 23.64
CA PRO A 509 -19.53 -28.95 23.03
C PRO A 509 -18.06 -28.56 22.82
N GLN A 510 -17.75 -27.25 22.74
CA GLN A 510 -16.39 -26.74 22.57
C GLN A 510 -15.54 -26.94 23.84
N ASN A 511 -14.46 -27.71 23.73
CA ASN A 511 -13.55 -28.00 24.84
C ASN A 511 -12.16 -27.34 24.71
N THR A 512 -11.89 -26.72 23.57
CA THR A 512 -10.61 -26.06 23.28
C THR A 512 -10.82 -24.72 22.60
N LEU A 513 -9.92 -23.75 22.85
CA LEU A 513 -9.90 -22.46 22.19
C LEU A 513 -8.77 -22.41 21.16
N TYR A 514 -9.07 -22.06 19.92
CA TYR A 514 -8.06 -21.89 18.88
C TYR A 514 -7.11 -20.73 19.21
N LEU A 515 -5.81 -21.00 19.13
CA LEU A 515 -4.74 -20.04 19.34
C LEU A 515 -3.89 -19.95 18.07
N PRO A 516 -4.08 -18.88 17.27
CA PRO A 516 -3.30 -18.64 16.05
C PRO A 516 -1.82 -18.43 16.35
N ALA A 517 -0.94 -18.96 15.49
CA ALA A 517 0.51 -18.76 15.53
C ALA A 517 0.89 -17.28 15.57
N SER A 518 0.15 -16.43 14.86
CA SER A 518 0.36 -14.98 14.81
C SER A 518 0.18 -14.28 16.16
N TRP A 519 -0.42 -14.93 17.15
CA TRP A 519 -0.61 -14.40 18.50
C TRP A 519 0.40 -14.95 19.51
N LEU A 520 1.27 -15.86 19.07
CA LEU A 520 2.41 -16.39 19.79
C LEU A 520 3.70 -15.64 19.37
N LYS A 521 4.73 -15.69 20.22
CA LYS A 521 6.07 -15.16 19.95
C LYS A 521 7.09 -16.24 20.27
N SER A 522 8.24 -16.25 19.59
CA SER A 522 9.33 -17.19 19.90
C SER A 522 10.03 -16.77 21.20
N GLY A 523 10.44 -17.74 22.02
CA GLY A 523 11.12 -17.51 23.30
C GLY A 523 10.21 -17.00 24.42
N ASP A 524 10.82 -16.51 25.51
CA ASP A 524 10.11 -15.82 26.58
C ASP A 524 9.64 -14.43 26.12
N ASN A 525 8.45 -14.02 26.57
CA ASN A 525 7.89 -12.69 26.26
C ASN A 525 8.59 -11.57 27.06
N GLN A 526 9.91 -11.47 26.96
CA GLN A 526 10.72 -10.42 27.56
C GLN A 526 11.32 -9.51 26.48
N VAL A 527 11.28 -8.21 26.74
CA VAL A 527 12.04 -7.22 25.98
C VAL A 527 13.49 -7.34 26.42
N GLU A 528 14.41 -7.51 25.48
CA GLU A 528 15.84 -7.46 25.76
C GLU A 528 16.27 -6.02 26.09
N ARG A 529 16.07 -5.61 27.35
CA ARG A 529 16.30 -4.23 27.80
C ARG A 529 17.76 -3.81 27.77
N GLU A 530 18.66 -4.77 27.92
CA GLU A 530 20.11 -4.56 27.93
C GLU A 530 20.75 -4.70 26.55
N SER A 531 19.97 -5.04 25.51
CA SER A 531 20.52 -5.21 24.17
C SER A 531 21.06 -3.87 23.65
N PRO A 532 22.31 -3.82 23.16
CA PRO A 532 22.86 -2.63 22.52
C PRO A 532 22.29 -2.40 21.12
N ARG A 533 21.55 -3.38 20.56
CA ARG A 533 20.95 -3.31 19.22
C ARG A 533 19.90 -2.21 19.13
N HIS A 534 19.73 -1.67 17.92
CA HIS A 534 18.79 -0.60 17.64
C HIS A 534 18.18 -0.70 16.24
N GLY A 535 17.01 -0.11 16.01
CA GLY A 535 16.26 -0.29 14.75
C GLY A 535 16.99 0.20 13.50
N GLY A 536 17.90 1.17 13.64
CA GLY A 536 18.80 1.58 12.56
C GLY A 536 19.62 0.43 11.95
N GLU A 537 20.03 -0.56 12.76
CA GLU A 537 20.71 -1.78 12.27
C GLU A 537 19.80 -2.57 11.34
N SER A 538 18.54 -2.79 11.73
CA SER A 538 17.55 -3.51 10.92
C SER A 538 17.28 -2.81 9.57
N VAL A 539 17.29 -1.48 9.53
CA VAL A 539 17.18 -0.73 8.27
C VAL A 539 18.38 -1.02 7.38
N ALA A 540 19.60 -0.84 7.91
CA ALA A 540 20.84 -1.00 7.16
C ALA A 540 21.06 -2.45 6.67
N GLU A 541 20.68 -3.46 7.48
CA GLU A 541 20.70 -4.87 7.10
C GLU A 541 19.83 -5.15 5.86
N VAL A 542 18.61 -4.61 5.82
CA VAL A 542 17.72 -4.74 4.65
C VAL A 542 18.31 -4.03 3.44
N LEU A 543 18.80 -2.79 3.60
CA LEU A 543 19.42 -2.04 2.50
C LEU A 543 20.61 -2.82 1.90
N ARG A 544 21.49 -3.36 2.74
CA ARG A 544 22.63 -4.18 2.29
C ARG A 544 22.17 -5.44 1.57
N ALA A 545 21.16 -6.14 2.10
CA ALA A 545 20.60 -7.35 1.47
C ALA A 545 19.97 -7.08 0.08
N HIS A 546 19.58 -5.83 -0.20
CA HIS A 546 19.06 -5.39 -1.50
C HIS A 546 20.12 -4.76 -2.41
N GLY A 547 21.41 -4.89 -2.06
CA GLY A 547 22.53 -4.40 -2.89
C GLY A 547 22.70 -2.88 -2.88
N ILE A 548 22.12 -2.17 -1.91
CA ILE A 548 22.28 -0.72 -1.78
C ILE A 548 23.70 -0.41 -1.30
N ARG A 549 24.42 0.42 -2.07
CA ARG A 549 25.82 0.79 -1.83
C ARG A 549 26.01 2.17 -1.23
N PHE A 550 25.05 3.06 -1.45
CA PHE A 550 25.13 4.48 -1.08
C PHE A 550 23.86 4.91 -0.37
N ILE A 551 24.02 5.73 0.67
CA ILE A 551 22.92 6.46 1.30
C ILE A 551 23.30 7.94 1.36
N PHE A 552 22.43 8.79 0.83
CA PHE A 552 22.65 10.23 0.78
C PHE A 552 21.89 10.95 1.88
N THR A 553 22.46 11.99 2.47
CA THR A 553 21.83 12.65 3.62
C THR A 553 22.24 14.12 3.77
N LEU A 554 21.40 14.94 4.37
CA LEU A 554 21.88 16.02 5.24
C LEU A 554 21.61 15.57 6.67
N VAL A 555 22.66 15.50 7.48
CA VAL A 555 22.61 14.79 8.77
C VAL A 555 21.63 15.45 9.74
N GLY A 556 20.91 14.62 10.48
CA GLY A 556 20.11 15.05 11.62
C GLY A 556 19.88 13.93 12.64
N GLY A 557 19.57 14.35 13.87
CA GLY A 557 19.49 13.44 15.03
C GLY A 557 18.47 12.30 14.88
N HIS A 558 17.36 12.56 14.18
CA HIS A 558 16.29 11.58 14.00
C HIS A 558 16.71 10.34 13.19
N ILE A 559 17.65 10.47 12.24
CA ILE A 559 18.07 9.39 11.33
C ILE A 559 19.49 8.88 11.60
N SER A 560 20.19 9.46 12.58
CA SER A 560 21.58 9.14 12.91
C SER A 560 21.85 7.64 13.13
N PRO A 561 20.98 6.85 13.81
CA PRO A 561 21.23 5.41 13.98
C PRO A 561 21.27 4.64 12.65
N VAL A 562 20.50 5.07 11.65
CA VAL A 562 20.53 4.45 10.31
C VAL A 562 21.88 4.70 9.65
N LEU A 563 22.39 5.94 9.71
CA LEU A 563 23.66 6.32 9.10
C LEU A 563 24.84 5.53 9.70
N VAL A 564 24.91 5.46 11.04
CA VAL A 564 25.97 4.72 11.75
C VAL A 564 25.90 3.22 11.42
N ALA A 565 24.70 2.64 11.33
CA ALA A 565 24.54 1.24 10.96
C ALA A 565 24.93 0.98 9.50
N CYS A 566 24.58 1.88 8.57
CA CYS A 566 24.99 1.83 7.18
C CYS A 566 26.52 1.81 7.04
N GLU A 567 27.21 2.73 7.72
CA GLU A 567 28.67 2.79 7.74
C GLU A 567 29.29 1.47 8.23
N LYS A 568 28.83 0.95 9.37
CA LYS A 568 29.30 -0.34 9.93
C LYS A 568 29.09 -1.51 8.97
N LEU A 569 28.03 -1.49 8.16
CA LEU A 569 27.72 -2.53 7.20
C LEU A 569 28.37 -2.30 5.82
N GLY A 570 29.20 -1.27 5.65
CA GLY A 570 29.90 -0.97 4.41
C GLY A 570 29.03 -0.28 3.35
N ILE A 571 27.86 0.25 3.72
CA ILE A 571 27.08 1.16 2.88
C ILE A 571 27.69 2.55 3.05
N ARG A 572 28.18 3.14 1.97
CA ARG A 572 28.84 4.44 2.03
C ARG A 572 27.82 5.55 2.30
N VAL A 573 27.99 6.23 3.43
CA VAL A 573 27.20 7.42 3.80
C VAL A 573 27.82 8.64 3.12
N VAL A 574 26.99 9.39 2.40
CA VAL A 574 27.40 10.59 1.65
C VAL A 574 26.55 11.77 2.09
N ASP A 575 27.13 12.66 2.89
CA ASP A 575 26.46 13.87 3.37
C ASP A 575 26.63 15.06 2.41
N THR A 576 25.53 15.73 2.09
CA THR A 576 25.44 16.88 1.16
C THR A 576 25.27 18.20 1.92
N ARG A 577 25.23 19.35 1.21
CA ARG A 577 24.94 20.65 1.83
C ARG A 577 23.44 20.98 1.91
N HIS A 578 22.59 20.25 1.17
CA HIS A 578 21.15 20.43 1.18
C HIS A 578 20.39 19.10 1.01
N GLU A 579 19.22 18.95 1.63
CA GLU A 579 18.41 17.71 1.55
C GLU A 579 17.94 17.39 0.13
N ALA A 580 17.58 18.41 -0.64
CA ALA A 580 17.24 18.23 -2.06
C ALA A 580 18.40 17.59 -2.84
N THR A 581 19.65 18.02 -2.61
CA THR A 581 20.84 17.43 -3.24
C THR A 581 20.95 15.94 -2.90
N ALA A 582 20.69 15.54 -1.65
CA ALA A 582 20.74 14.13 -1.25
C ALA A 582 19.73 13.29 -2.05
N VAL A 583 18.51 13.79 -2.25
CA VAL A 583 17.49 13.11 -3.07
C VAL A 583 17.84 13.12 -4.56
N PHE A 584 18.41 14.21 -5.10
CA PHE A 584 18.89 14.23 -6.48
C PHE A 584 20.04 13.24 -6.71
N ALA A 585 20.95 13.09 -5.76
CA ALA A 585 22.02 12.09 -5.85
C ALA A 585 21.48 10.66 -5.79
N ALA A 586 20.50 10.40 -4.91
CA ALA A 586 19.79 9.12 -4.89
C ALA A 586 19.07 8.84 -6.22
N ASP A 587 18.40 9.83 -6.79
CA ASP A 587 17.74 9.76 -8.10
C ASP A 587 18.75 9.40 -9.21
N ALA A 588 19.89 10.10 -9.30
CA ALA A 588 20.93 9.78 -10.27
C ALA A 588 21.53 8.37 -10.09
N VAL A 589 21.74 7.92 -8.85
CA VAL A 589 22.16 6.53 -8.58
C VAL A 589 21.11 5.55 -9.10
N ALA A 590 19.83 5.79 -8.84
CA ALA A 590 18.75 4.92 -9.31
C ALA A 590 18.77 4.77 -10.84
N ARG A 591 18.90 5.90 -11.55
CA ARG A 591 18.94 5.95 -13.02
C ARG A 591 20.16 5.26 -13.63
N LEU A 592 21.33 5.33 -12.99
CA LEU A 592 22.58 4.82 -13.54
C LEU A 592 22.89 3.37 -13.14
N SER A 593 22.43 2.94 -11.97
CA SER A 593 22.72 1.60 -11.43
C SER A 593 21.65 0.57 -11.75
N GLY A 594 20.41 1.00 -12.05
CA GLY A 594 19.25 0.11 -12.15
C GLY A 594 18.78 -0.44 -10.81
N THR A 595 19.33 0.04 -9.68
CA THR A 595 18.89 -0.29 -8.31
C THR A 595 18.10 0.87 -7.68
N VAL A 596 17.60 0.71 -6.46
CA VAL A 596 16.90 1.80 -5.74
C VAL A 596 17.91 2.83 -5.24
N GLY A 597 17.63 4.12 -5.44
CA GLY A 597 18.36 5.22 -4.81
C GLY A 597 17.85 5.47 -3.39
N VAL A 598 18.74 5.72 -2.42
CA VAL A 598 18.33 5.92 -1.02
C VAL A 598 18.81 7.25 -0.48
N ALA A 599 17.87 8.03 0.05
CA ALA A 599 18.15 9.27 0.79
C ALA A 599 17.54 9.20 2.19
N ALA A 600 18.24 9.76 3.19
CA ALA A 600 17.77 9.86 4.57
C ALA A 600 17.86 11.29 5.08
N VAL A 601 16.75 11.82 5.61
CA VAL A 601 16.65 13.22 6.07
C VAL A 601 15.94 13.31 7.41
N THR A 602 16.23 14.38 8.16
CA THR A 602 15.57 14.63 9.45
C THR A 602 14.10 15.00 9.30
N ALA A 603 13.35 14.92 10.41
CA ALA A 603 11.94 15.29 10.48
C ALA A 603 11.70 16.77 10.13
N GLY A 604 10.46 17.10 9.75
CA GLY A 604 9.99 18.47 9.60
C GLY A 604 10.73 19.21 8.46
N PRO A 605 11.52 20.27 8.75
CA PRO A 605 12.19 21.08 7.73
C PRO A 605 13.04 20.26 6.76
N GLY A 606 13.79 19.28 7.27
CA GLY A 606 14.66 18.46 6.42
C GLY A 606 13.86 17.65 5.42
N LEU A 607 12.75 17.07 5.86
CA LEU A 607 11.84 16.38 4.96
C LEU A 607 11.17 17.35 3.98
N THR A 608 10.66 18.50 4.43
CA THR A 608 9.98 19.46 3.52
C THR A 608 10.90 20.02 2.44
N ASN A 609 12.20 20.15 2.71
CA ASN A 609 13.21 20.56 1.72
C ASN A 609 13.39 19.55 0.57
N THR A 610 12.88 18.32 0.71
CA THR A 610 13.00 17.27 -0.31
C THR A 610 11.86 17.26 -1.34
N ILE A 611 10.76 17.98 -1.11
CA ILE A 611 9.52 17.85 -1.88
C ILE A 611 9.76 17.98 -3.39
N THR A 612 10.48 19.03 -3.81
CA THR A 612 10.79 19.27 -5.23
C THR A 612 11.63 18.14 -5.83
N ALA A 613 12.61 17.64 -5.09
CA ALA A 613 13.48 16.55 -5.56
C ALA A 613 12.75 15.21 -5.66
N VAL A 614 11.85 14.91 -4.71
CA VAL A 614 10.98 13.73 -4.79
C VAL A 614 10.01 13.84 -5.97
N LYS A 615 9.44 15.04 -6.21
CA LYS A 615 8.60 15.27 -7.39
C LYS A 615 9.36 15.07 -8.70
N ASN A 616 10.62 15.51 -8.76
CA ASN A 616 11.50 15.25 -9.89
C ASN A 616 11.70 13.74 -10.12
N ALA A 617 12.03 12.99 -9.07
CA ALA A 617 12.17 11.52 -9.14
C ALA A 617 10.87 10.81 -9.55
N GLN A 618 9.71 11.29 -9.07
CA GLN A 618 8.38 10.80 -9.48
C GLN A 618 8.16 11.00 -10.99
N MET A 619 8.41 12.22 -11.48
CA MET A 619 8.22 12.57 -12.89
C MET A 619 9.23 11.87 -13.81
N ALA A 620 10.39 11.49 -13.27
CA ALA A 620 11.42 10.73 -13.97
C ALA A 620 11.31 9.21 -13.77
N GLU A 621 10.26 8.73 -13.08
CA GLU A 621 9.98 7.31 -12.88
C GLU A 621 11.16 6.57 -12.24
N SER A 622 11.80 7.22 -11.27
CA SER A 622 13.02 6.71 -10.64
C SER A 622 12.70 6.05 -9.31
N PRO A 623 13.16 4.81 -9.05
CA PRO A 623 12.91 4.12 -7.80
C PRO A 623 13.77 4.72 -6.69
N VAL A 624 13.18 5.59 -5.87
CA VAL A 624 13.86 6.26 -4.75
C VAL A 624 13.17 5.90 -3.44
N LEU A 625 13.93 5.43 -2.45
CA LEU A 625 13.49 5.30 -1.06
C LEU A 625 13.93 6.54 -0.28
N LEU A 626 12.95 7.33 0.15
CA LEU A 626 13.16 8.41 1.11
C LEU A 626 12.87 7.91 2.52
N ILE A 627 13.89 7.98 3.38
CA ILE A 627 13.81 7.70 4.81
C ILE A 627 13.67 9.04 5.53
N GLY A 628 12.53 9.27 6.17
CA GLY A 628 12.32 10.45 7.01
C GLY A 628 12.35 10.11 8.48
N GLY A 629 13.07 10.90 9.27
CA GLY A 629 12.91 10.90 10.72
C GLY A 629 11.53 11.42 11.14
N ALA A 630 11.10 11.08 12.34
CA ALA A 630 9.95 11.69 12.99
C ALA A 630 10.14 11.81 14.51
N ALA A 631 9.32 12.65 15.12
CA ALA A 631 9.20 12.71 16.58
C ALA A 631 8.85 11.32 17.15
N ALA A 632 9.26 11.07 18.39
CA ALA A 632 8.97 9.82 19.10
C ALA A 632 7.46 9.55 19.09
N THR A 633 7.06 8.29 18.94
CA THR A 633 5.64 7.90 18.79
C THR A 633 4.73 8.44 19.90
N LEU A 634 5.22 8.58 21.13
CA LEU A 634 4.47 9.18 22.25
C LEU A 634 4.27 10.69 22.18
N LEU A 635 5.14 11.39 21.46
CA LEU A 635 5.20 12.85 21.41
C LEU A 635 4.60 13.42 20.12
N GLN A 636 4.32 12.57 19.13
CA GLN A 636 3.64 12.99 17.89
C GLN A 636 2.27 13.62 18.17
N GLY A 637 1.99 14.72 17.46
CA GLY A 637 0.79 15.53 17.64
C GLY A 637 0.78 16.38 18.93
N ARG A 638 1.90 16.45 19.66
CA ARG A 638 1.99 17.16 20.95
C ARG A 638 2.93 18.36 20.93
N GLY A 639 3.35 18.79 19.74
CA GLY A 639 4.25 19.93 19.57
C GLY A 639 5.72 19.59 19.84
N ALA A 640 6.13 18.35 19.58
CA ALA A 640 7.53 17.97 19.65
C ALA A 640 8.36 18.71 18.57
N LEU A 641 9.67 18.77 18.77
CA LEU A 641 10.58 19.42 17.83
C LEU A 641 10.41 18.79 16.43
N GLN A 642 10.11 19.63 15.43
CA GLN A 642 9.95 19.23 14.03
C GLN A 642 8.78 18.25 13.76
N ASP A 643 7.82 18.15 14.67
CA ASP A 643 6.62 17.33 14.54
C ASP A 643 5.57 17.99 13.62
N ILE A 644 5.30 17.35 12.47
CA ILE A 644 4.30 17.79 11.48
C ILE A 644 3.62 16.56 10.87
N ASP A 645 2.49 16.75 10.17
CA ASP A 645 1.88 15.70 9.37
C ASP A 645 2.65 15.47 8.05
N GLN A 646 3.77 14.74 8.18
CA GLN A 646 4.65 14.39 7.07
C GLN A 646 3.94 13.47 6.05
N MET A 647 3.01 12.62 6.50
CA MET A 647 2.32 11.66 5.62
C MET A 647 1.47 12.37 4.57
N SER A 648 0.68 13.37 4.99
CA SER A 648 -0.19 14.11 4.07
C SER A 648 0.58 14.87 2.99
N LEU A 649 1.82 15.32 3.29
CA LEU A 649 2.69 15.99 2.32
C LEU A 649 3.22 15.05 1.23
N PHE A 650 3.52 13.79 1.58
CA PHE A 650 4.22 12.87 0.67
C PHE A 650 3.32 11.86 -0.04
N LYS A 651 2.11 11.57 0.48
CA LYS A 651 1.13 10.71 -0.19
C LYS A 651 0.89 11.02 -1.68
N PRO A 652 0.78 12.29 -2.14
CA PRO A 652 0.60 12.57 -3.57
C PRO A 652 1.90 12.46 -4.41
N LEU A 653 3.06 12.45 -3.75
CA LEU A 653 4.38 12.44 -4.40
C LEU A 653 4.96 11.03 -4.55
N CYS A 654 4.55 10.10 -3.68
CA CYS A 654 5.11 8.76 -3.57
C CYS A 654 4.09 7.67 -3.93
N LYS A 655 4.59 6.55 -4.44
CA LYS A 655 3.77 5.35 -4.71
C LYS A 655 3.33 4.63 -3.43
N PHE A 656 4.08 4.84 -2.35
CA PHE A 656 3.85 4.23 -1.05
C PHE A 656 4.40 5.15 0.03
N CYS A 657 3.57 5.40 1.05
CA CYS A 657 3.93 6.16 2.24
C CYS A 657 3.51 5.37 3.47
N THR A 658 4.39 5.23 4.46
CA THR A 658 4.05 4.57 5.73
C THR A 658 4.92 5.06 6.88
N SER A 659 4.46 4.82 8.10
CA SER A 659 5.16 5.18 9.34
C SER A 659 5.35 3.93 10.19
N VAL A 660 6.59 3.66 10.59
CA VAL A 660 6.91 2.52 11.44
C VAL A 660 6.49 2.83 12.88
N ARG A 661 5.69 1.96 13.49
CA ARG A 661 5.21 2.15 14.88
C ARG A 661 5.90 1.23 15.87
N ARG A 662 6.53 0.16 15.40
CA ARG A 662 7.20 -0.84 16.25
C ARG A 662 8.48 -1.33 15.59
N VAL A 663 9.50 -1.64 16.38
CA VAL A 663 10.82 -2.04 15.86
C VAL A 663 10.72 -3.31 14.98
N ARG A 664 9.84 -4.25 15.35
CA ARG A 664 9.58 -5.48 14.56
C ARG A 664 9.02 -5.22 13.15
N GLU A 665 8.44 -4.06 12.90
CA GLU A 665 7.82 -3.71 11.62
C GLU A 665 8.84 -3.15 10.62
N ILE A 666 10.05 -2.78 11.06
CA ILE A 666 11.10 -2.16 10.21
C ILE A 666 11.42 -3.03 9.00
N VAL A 667 11.81 -4.29 9.23
CA VAL A 667 12.23 -5.21 8.16
C VAL A 667 11.14 -5.42 7.11
N PRO A 668 9.92 -5.88 7.45
CA PRO A 668 8.88 -6.10 6.44
C PRO A 668 8.46 -4.80 5.73
N THR A 669 8.48 -3.66 6.43
CA THR A 669 8.13 -2.36 5.86
C THR A 669 9.14 -1.91 4.81
N VAL A 670 10.44 -1.97 5.11
CA VAL A 670 11.48 -1.54 4.17
C VAL A 670 11.54 -2.48 2.96
N ARG A 671 11.42 -3.81 3.16
CA ARG A 671 11.32 -4.78 2.06
C ARG A 671 10.16 -4.48 1.11
N LYS A 672 8.97 -4.21 1.68
CA LYS A 672 7.77 -3.85 0.90
C LYS A 672 7.98 -2.52 0.15
N ALA A 673 8.55 -1.51 0.80
CA ALA A 673 8.81 -0.21 0.18
C ALA A 673 9.76 -0.32 -1.02
N LEU A 674 10.88 -1.05 -0.88
CA LEU A 674 11.84 -1.26 -1.96
C LEU A 674 11.20 -1.96 -3.17
N ALA A 675 10.40 -3.02 -2.93
CA ALA A 675 9.71 -3.73 -4.00
C ALA A 675 8.66 -2.87 -4.72
N ILE A 676 7.91 -2.05 -3.98
CA ILE A 676 6.93 -1.11 -4.57
C ILE A 676 7.64 -0.01 -5.38
N ALA A 677 8.78 0.49 -4.90
CA ALA A 677 9.55 1.51 -5.62
C ALA A 677 9.94 1.04 -7.03
N GLN A 678 10.24 -0.26 -7.20
CA GLN A 678 10.67 -0.85 -8.48
C GLN A 678 9.53 -1.42 -9.34
N SER A 679 8.40 -1.80 -8.75
CA SER A 679 7.31 -2.51 -9.46
C SER A 679 6.51 -1.61 -10.41
N GLY A 680 5.94 -2.17 -11.47
CA GLY A 680 5.16 -1.44 -12.48
C GLY A 680 6.01 -0.38 -13.17
N THR A 681 5.54 0.87 -13.13
CA THR A 681 6.36 2.05 -13.43
C THR A 681 7.10 2.46 -12.15
N PRO A 682 8.44 2.48 -12.14
CA PRO A 682 9.17 2.79 -10.92
C PRO A 682 8.89 4.22 -10.43
N GLY A 683 9.10 4.47 -9.14
CA GLY A 683 8.85 5.78 -8.55
C GLY A 683 9.22 5.86 -7.07
N PRO A 684 9.17 7.05 -6.47
CA PRO A 684 9.60 7.26 -5.10
C PRO A 684 8.62 6.63 -4.09
N VAL A 685 9.17 6.21 -2.96
CA VAL A 685 8.45 5.73 -1.78
C VAL A 685 9.00 6.43 -0.53
N PHE A 686 8.14 6.61 0.46
CA PHE A 686 8.48 7.29 1.70
C PHE A 686 8.21 6.39 2.91
N VAL A 687 9.21 6.23 3.76
CA VAL A 687 9.08 5.52 5.04
C VAL A 687 9.51 6.45 6.16
N GLU A 688 8.58 6.73 7.05
CA GLU A 688 8.80 7.52 8.25
C GLU A 688 9.22 6.63 9.43
N PHE A 689 10.27 7.05 10.12
CA PHE A 689 10.82 6.40 11.30
C PHE A 689 10.81 7.35 12.50
N PRO A 690 9.85 7.18 13.42
CA PRO A 690 9.90 7.80 14.74
C PRO A 690 11.22 7.47 15.46
N ILE A 691 11.83 8.47 16.09
CA ILE A 691 13.16 8.34 16.70
C ILE A 691 13.26 7.18 17.71
N ASP A 692 12.19 6.92 18.46
CA ASP A 692 12.09 5.85 19.45
C ASP A 692 12.05 4.44 18.83
N THR A 693 11.83 4.31 17.52
CA THR A 693 11.97 3.05 16.79
C THR A 693 13.40 2.77 16.33
N LEU A 694 14.26 3.79 16.27
CA LEU A 694 15.61 3.69 15.70
C LEU A 694 16.72 3.59 16.74
N TYR A 695 16.48 4.04 17.97
CA TYR A 695 17.45 4.06 19.07
C TYR A 695 17.33 2.82 19.99
N PRO A 696 18.41 2.47 20.75
CA PRO A 696 18.38 1.36 21.70
C PRO A 696 17.36 1.55 22.83
N TYR A 697 16.87 0.43 23.37
CA TYR A 697 15.84 0.41 24.43
C TYR A 697 16.17 1.33 25.62
N HIS A 698 17.38 1.21 26.18
CA HIS A 698 17.78 1.95 27.39
C HIS A 698 17.81 3.47 27.18
N LEU A 699 18.14 3.95 25.99
CA LEU A 699 18.10 5.39 25.67
C LEU A 699 16.67 5.89 25.52
N VAL A 700 15.83 5.12 24.82
CA VAL A 700 14.41 5.44 24.67
C VAL A 700 13.70 5.41 26.03
N GLU A 701 13.99 4.43 26.88
CA GLU A 701 13.45 4.35 28.24
C GLU A 701 13.84 5.56 29.07
N LYS A 702 15.09 6.03 28.99
CA LYS A 702 15.59 7.20 29.72
C LYS A 702 14.91 8.50 29.30
N GLU A 703 14.66 8.68 28.01
CA GLU A 703 13.97 9.88 27.49
C GLU A 703 12.47 9.86 27.78
N VAL A 704 11.85 8.67 27.70
CA VAL A 704 10.40 8.49 27.90
C VAL A 704 10.02 8.44 29.38
N SER A 705 10.93 8.03 30.27
CA SER A 705 10.66 7.92 31.72
C SER A 705 10.92 9.26 32.43
N PRO A 706 9.91 9.94 32.99
CA PRO A 706 10.10 11.23 33.63
C PRO A 706 11.00 11.12 34.86
N LYS A 707 11.95 12.06 35.01
CA LYS A 707 12.84 12.16 36.19
C LYS A 707 12.08 12.29 37.52
N ASN A 708 10.86 12.84 37.48
CA ASN A 708 9.97 13.00 38.63
C ASN A 708 8.56 12.47 38.29
N ILE A 709 8.32 11.19 38.51
CA ILE A 709 6.97 10.61 38.40
C ILE A 709 6.12 11.15 39.58
N PRO A 710 4.93 11.75 39.35
CA PRO A 710 4.09 12.27 40.43
C PRO A 710 3.82 11.21 41.52
N LYS A 711 4.03 11.54 42.79
CA LYS A 711 3.69 10.59 43.88
C LYS A 711 2.16 10.44 43.95
N GLY A 712 1.66 9.21 44.06
CA GLY A 712 0.23 8.91 44.15
C GLY A 712 -0.31 8.04 43.00
N ILE A 713 -1.64 7.94 42.89
CA ILE A 713 -2.32 7.07 41.91
C ILE A 713 -1.99 7.49 40.47
N MET A 714 -1.95 8.80 40.20
CA MET A 714 -1.73 9.32 38.86
C MET A 714 -0.33 9.01 38.32
N GLY A 715 0.72 9.11 39.15
CA GLY A 715 2.06 8.71 38.70
C GLY A 715 2.25 7.21 38.56
N LYS A 716 1.53 6.37 39.32
CA LYS A 716 1.51 4.92 39.08
C LYS A 716 0.91 4.60 37.69
N ILE A 717 -0.15 5.30 37.30
CA ILE A 717 -0.79 5.16 35.97
C ILE A 717 0.17 5.63 34.87
N THR A 718 0.83 6.78 35.04
CA THR A 718 1.80 7.30 34.08
C THR A 718 2.98 6.32 33.92
N ALA A 719 3.58 5.83 35.01
CA ALA A 719 4.67 4.86 34.97
C ALA A 719 4.28 3.56 34.25
N TRP A 720 3.07 3.08 34.50
CA TRP A 720 2.52 1.90 33.83
C TRP A 720 2.34 2.11 32.33
N TYR A 721 1.78 3.25 31.92
CA TYR A 721 1.54 3.57 30.51
C TYR A 721 2.84 3.59 29.72
N LEU A 722 3.86 4.27 30.26
CA LEU A 722 5.17 4.39 29.64
C LEU A 722 5.86 3.02 29.52
N LYS A 723 5.81 2.20 30.58
CA LYS A 723 6.37 0.83 30.56
C LYS A 723 5.69 -0.06 29.51
N ASN A 724 4.36 -0.01 29.41
CA ASN A 724 3.62 -0.79 28.41
C ASN A 724 3.89 -0.29 26.99
N HIS A 725 3.97 1.02 26.81
CA HIS A 725 4.36 1.62 25.54
C HIS A 725 5.72 1.11 25.07
N LEU A 726 6.75 1.22 25.91
CA LEU A 726 8.11 0.73 25.62
C LEU A 726 8.13 -0.78 25.35
N THR A 727 7.34 -1.54 26.10
CA THR A 727 7.23 -2.99 25.90
C THR A 727 6.67 -3.33 24.52
N ASN A 728 5.62 -2.63 24.09
CA ASN A 728 5.01 -2.86 22.79
C ASN A 728 5.88 -2.39 21.62
N LEU A 729 6.61 -1.28 21.80
CA LEU A 729 7.52 -0.69 20.83
C LEU A 729 8.67 -1.67 20.47
N PHE A 730 9.28 -2.30 21.49
CA PHE A 730 10.42 -3.20 21.33
C PHE A 730 10.06 -4.70 21.31
N ALA A 731 8.79 -5.08 21.50
CA ALA A 731 8.40 -6.48 21.44
C ALA A 731 8.72 -7.11 20.07
N GLY A 732 9.52 -8.17 20.08
CA GLY A 732 9.99 -8.88 18.89
C GLY A 732 11.01 -8.10 18.06
N ALA A 733 11.61 -7.03 18.59
CA ALA A 733 12.54 -6.16 17.86
C ALA A 733 13.64 -6.94 17.11
N TRP A 734 14.25 -7.91 17.80
CA TRP A 734 15.47 -8.59 17.36
C TRP A 734 15.27 -10.01 16.82
N GLU A 735 14.02 -10.44 16.66
CA GLU A 735 13.70 -11.74 16.06
C GLU A 735 14.31 -11.85 14.65
N PRO A 736 14.94 -12.99 14.30
CA PRO A 736 15.43 -13.23 12.95
C PRO A 736 14.31 -13.11 11.92
N ARG A 737 14.55 -12.34 10.86
CA ARG A 737 13.59 -12.14 9.76
C ARG A 737 14.29 -12.30 8.43
N GLU A 738 13.52 -12.72 7.44
CA GLU A 738 14.00 -12.80 6.07
C GLU A 738 14.25 -11.39 5.53
N LEU A 739 15.46 -11.16 5.01
CA LEU A 739 15.92 -9.86 4.48
C LEU A 739 15.92 -9.81 2.94
N SER A 740 15.63 -10.93 2.27
CA SER A 740 15.74 -11.09 0.82
C SER A 740 14.78 -10.15 0.06
N PRO A 741 15.13 -9.72 -1.16
CA PRO A 741 14.22 -8.95 -2.02
C PRO A 741 12.90 -9.68 -2.28
N LEU A 742 11.79 -8.92 -2.24
CA LEU A 742 10.48 -9.43 -2.67
C LEU A 742 10.38 -9.41 -4.21
N PRO A 743 9.55 -10.27 -4.82
CA PRO A 743 9.33 -10.25 -6.27
C PRO A 743 8.83 -8.89 -6.78
N VAL A 744 9.44 -8.41 -7.87
CA VAL A 744 9.06 -7.16 -8.55
C VAL A 744 8.20 -7.50 -9.77
N LEU A 745 6.99 -6.94 -9.83
CA LEU A 745 6.07 -7.15 -10.95
C LEU A 745 6.30 -6.10 -12.02
N ILE A 746 6.62 -6.50 -13.25
CA ILE A 746 6.88 -5.59 -14.38
C ILE A 746 5.95 -5.97 -15.53
N PRO A 747 5.15 -5.04 -16.09
CA PRO A 747 4.24 -5.35 -17.20
C PRO A 747 5.03 -5.77 -18.45
N GLN A 748 4.52 -6.75 -19.18
CA GLN A 748 5.16 -7.31 -20.38
C GLN A 748 4.17 -7.32 -21.55
N ALA A 749 4.68 -7.09 -22.76
CA ALA A 749 3.89 -7.25 -23.99
C ALA A 749 3.51 -8.73 -24.20
N SER A 750 2.31 -9.01 -24.70
CA SER A 750 1.95 -10.37 -25.13
C SER A 750 2.64 -10.75 -26.45
N ASP A 751 2.76 -12.04 -26.74
CA ASP A 751 3.33 -12.51 -28.01
C ASP A 751 2.51 -12.04 -29.23
N GLN A 752 1.20 -11.95 -29.10
CA GLN A 752 0.31 -11.45 -30.15
C GLN A 752 0.54 -9.97 -30.45
N GLU A 753 0.73 -9.14 -29.42
CA GLU A 753 1.04 -7.73 -29.58
C GLU A 753 2.40 -7.53 -30.26
N VAL A 754 3.42 -8.28 -29.82
CA VAL A 754 4.74 -8.23 -30.46
C VAL A 754 4.65 -8.65 -31.92
N GLN A 755 3.96 -9.75 -32.23
CA GLN A 755 3.81 -10.24 -33.60
C GLN A 755 3.09 -9.22 -34.51
N ARG A 756 2.04 -8.57 -34.00
CA ARG A 756 1.34 -7.51 -34.73
C ARG A 756 2.25 -6.31 -35.00
N CYS A 757 3.12 -5.95 -34.06
CA CYS A 757 4.12 -4.90 -34.27
C CYS A 757 5.19 -5.31 -35.29
N VAL A 758 5.64 -6.56 -35.28
CA VAL A 758 6.57 -7.11 -36.29
C VAL A 758 5.96 -6.96 -37.69
N GLU A 759 4.69 -7.32 -37.87
CA GLU A 759 3.99 -7.17 -39.15
C GLU A 759 3.92 -5.71 -39.62
N LEU A 760 3.54 -4.79 -38.73
CA LEU A 760 3.43 -3.37 -39.06
C LEU A 760 4.80 -2.77 -39.44
N VAL A 761 5.83 -3.05 -38.65
CA VAL A 761 7.19 -2.54 -38.89
C VAL A 761 7.77 -3.14 -40.17
N SER A 762 7.56 -4.43 -40.44
CA SER A 762 8.09 -5.10 -41.64
C SER A 762 7.58 -4.50 -42.96
N ARG A 763 6.39 -3.88 -42.94
CA ARG A 763 5.73 -3.26 -44.11
C ARG A 763 6.02 -1.77 -44.24
N ALA A 764 6.58 -1.13 -43.22
CA ALA A 764 6.85 0.30 -43.21
C ALA A 764 8.04 0.64 -44.11
N LYS A 765 7.90 1.71 -44.92
CA LYS A 765 8.97 2.21 -45.78
C LYS A 765 9.71 3.38 -45.14
N LYS A 766 9.03 4.15 -44.29
CA LYS A 766 9.57 5.32 -43.58
C LYS A 766 9.35 5.24 -42.06
N PRO A 767 9.79 4.15 -41.39
CA PRO A 767 9.64 4.02 -39.95
C PRO A 767 10.57 4.97 -39.18
N VAL A 768 10.14 5.42 -38.01
CA VAL A 768 10.96 6.19 -37.05
C VAL A 768 10.68 5.72 -35.62
N ILE A 769 11.73 5.64 -34.79
CA ILE A 769 11.63 5.33 -33.35
C ILE A 769 11.86 6.60 -32.53
N LEU A 770 10.94 6.91 -31.60
CA LEU A 770 11.15 7.90 -30.55
C LEU A 770 11.39 7.16 -29.24
N LEU A 771 12.65 7.16 -28.81
CA LEU A 771 13.09 6.43 -27.64
C LEU A 771 13.12 7.35 -26.41
N GLY A 772 12.26 7.08 -25.42
CA GLY A 772 12.19 7.82 -24.17
C GLY A 772 12.98 7.15 -23.04
N SER A 773 12.92 7.75 -21.84
CA SER A 773 13.71 7.31 -20.67
C SER A 773 13.37 5.88 -20.21
N GLN A 774 12.14 5.40 -20.41
CA GLN A 774 11.75 4.04 -20.00
C GLN A 774 12.55 2.92 -20.70
N ALA A 775 13.16 3.20 -21.85
CA ALA A 775 14.05 2.27 -22.53
C ALA A 775 15.35 2.00 -21.73
N THR A 776 15.63 2.76 -20.68
CA THR A 776 16.80 2.59 -19.82
C THR A 776 16.49 1.88 -18.51
N LEU A 777 15.22 1.54 -18.24
CA LEU A 777 14.79 0.89 -17.01
C LEU A 777 15.05 -0.62 -17.04
N PRO A 778 15.39 -1.24 -15.89
CA PRO A 778 15.54 -2.70 -15.77
C PRO A 778 14.21 -3.43 -16.00
N PRO A 779 14.19 -4.64 -16.58
CA PRO A 779 15.26 -5.62 -16.47
C PRO A 779 16.17 -5.73 -17.71
N ALA A 780 15.79 -5.16 -18.85
CA ALA A 780 16.55 -5.29 -20.08
C ALA A 780 17.88 -4.50 -20.01
N PRO A 781 19.04 -5.14 -20.24
CA PRO A 781 20.32 -4.44 -20.24
C PRO A 781 20.41 -3.42 -21.39
N VAL A 782 20.85 -2.20 -21.09
CA VAL A 782 20.91 -1.10 -22.08
C VAL A 782 21.80 -1.41 -23.30
N HIS A 783 22.85 -2.22 -23.13
CA HIS A 783 23.71 -2.64 -24.23
C HIS A 783 23.02 -3.60 -25.20
N ASP A 784 22.11 -4.45 -24.71
CA ASP A 784 21.35 -5.37 -25.56
C ASP A 784 20.26 -4.60 -26.31
N ILE A 785 19.65 -3.60 -25.67
CA ILE A 785 18.71 -2.68 -26.33
C ILE A 785 19.41 -1.91 -27.45
N ARG A 786 20.62 -1.40 -27.21
CA ARG A 786 21.43 -0.76 -28.26
C ARG A 786 21.66 -1.69 -29.44
N LYS A 787 22.11 -2.93 -29.21
CA LYS A 787 22.32 -3.93 -30.27
C LYS A 787 21.03 -4.22 -31.04
N ALA A 788 19.90 -4.31 -30.35
CA ALA A 788 18.59 -4.51 -30.97
C ALA A 788 18.21 -3.32 -31.88
N LEU A 789 18.43 -2.08 -31.44
CA LEU A 789 18.19 -0.89 -32.26
C LEU A 789 19.10 -0.85 -33.50
N GLU A 790 20.39 -1.17 -33.33
CA GLU A 790 21.35 -1.29 -34.44
C GLU A 790 20.94 -2.37 -35.43
N SER A 791 20.45 -3.52 -34.95
CA SER A 791 19.94 -4.61 -35.79
C SER A 791 18.66 -4.25 -36.54
N LEU A 792 17.79 -3.41 -35.97
CA LEU A 792 16.56 -2.96 -36.62
C LEU A 792 16.85 -2.02 -37.80
N GLY A 793 17.93 -1.24 -37.72
CA GLY A 793 18.31 -0.30 -38.78
C GLY A 793 17.33 0.86 -38.97
N ILE A 794 16.47 1.15 -37.99
CA ILE A 794 15.44 2.20 -38.06
C ILE A 794 16.00 3.51 -37.49
N PRO A 795 15.78 4.67 -38.15
CA PRO A 795 16.16 5.98 -37.61
C PRO A 795 15.53 6.26 -36.24
N CYS A 796 16.34 6.75 -35.31
CA CYS A 796 15.98 6.96 -33.91
C CYS A 796 16.15 8.43 -33.50
N PHE A 797 15.13 8.98 -32.84
CA PHE A 797 15.23 10.19 -32.04
C PHE A 797 15.32 9.81 -30.57
N LEU A 798 16.36 10.30 -29.89
CA LEU A 798 16.66 9.93 -28.50
C LEU A 798 16.29 11.09 -27.56
N GLY A 799 15.60 10.79 -26.47
CA GLY A 799 15.10 11.77 -25.51
C GLY A 799 15.36 11.39 -24.06
N GLY A 800 15.55 12.40 -23.20
CA GLY A 800 15.85 12.21 -21.78
C GLY A 800 17.07 11.31 -21.57
N MET A 801 16.92 10.30 -20.72
CA MET A 801 17.98 9.35 -20.36
C MET A 801 18.51 8.53 -21.54
N SER A 802 17.74 8.40 -22.64
CA SER A 802 18.13 7.60 -23.80
C SER A 802 19.06 8.34 -24.77
N ARG A 803 19.35 9.64 -24.55
CA ARG A 803 20.14 10.49 -25.47
C ARG A 803 21.48 9.90 -25.90
N GLY A 804 22.13 9.15 -25.03
CA GLY A 804 23.40 8.48 -25.32
C GLY A 804 23.27 7.06 -25.88
N MET A 805 22.07 6.49 -26.00
CA MET A 805 21.82 5.06 -26.28
C MET A 805 22.63 4.52 -27.47
N LEU A 806 22.73 5.30 -28.56
CA LEU A 806 23.43 4.90 -29.79
C LEU A 806 24.87 5.44 -29.90
N GLY A 807 25.32 6.25 -28.94
CA GLY A 807 26.61 6.96 -29.01
C GLY A 807 26.62 8.13 -30.00
N ARG A 808 27.81 8.76 -30.16
CA ARG A 808 27.96 10.05 -30.86
C ARG A 808 27.93 9.99 -32.39
N ASP A 809 28.35 8.87 -33.00
CA ASP A 809 28.58 8.75 -34.45
C ASP A 809 27.63 7.75 -35.13
N SER A 810 26.54 7.36 -34.46
CA SER A 810 25.62 6.37 -35.02
C SER A 810 24.93 6.87 -36.30
N PRO A 811 24.86 6.03 -37.36
CA PRO A 811 24.11 6.35 -38.57
C PRO A 811 22.60 6.36 -38.34
N LEU A 812 22.10 5.75 -37.27
CA LEU A 812 20.67 5.67 -36.97
C LEU A 812 20.18 6.83 -36.10
N HIS A 813 21.06 7.48 -35.34
CA HIS A 813 20.66 8.57 -34.45
C HIS A 813 20.44 9.87 -35.23
N ILE A 814 19.21 10.37 -35.29
CA ILE A 814 18.87 11.67 -35.89
C ILE A 814 18.67 12.69 -34.76
N ARG A 815 19.36 13.83 -34.82
CA ARG A 815 19.33 14.85 -33.75
C ARG A 815 18.40 16.02 -34.07
N GLN A 816 18.35 16.42 -35.34
CA GLN A 816 17.67 17.61 -35.82
C GLN A 816 16.41 17.26 -36.62
N ASN A 817 15.58 18.27 -36.92
CA ASN A 817 14.41 18.16 -37.81
C ASN A 817 13.39 17.08 -37.43
N ARG A 818 13.27 16.75 -36.14
CA ARG A 818 12.32 15.74 -35.63
C ARG A 818 10.89 15.96 -36.09
N GLY A 819 10.42 17.21 -36.08
CA GLY A 819 9.04 17.53 -36.46
C GLY A 819 8.72 17.18 -37.91
N ASP A 820 9.65 17.41 -38.83
CA ASP A 820 9.44 17.12 -40.25
C ASP A 820 9.57 15.61 -40.53
N ALA A 821 10.52 14.94 -39.88
CA ALA A 821 10.62 13.48 -39.94
C ALA A 821 9.33 12.79 -39.46
N LEU A 822 8.69 13.28 -38.39
CA LEU A 822 7.43 12.74 -37.87
C LEU A 822 6.23 13.00 -38.80
N LYS A 823 6.23 14.08 -39.57
CA LYS A 823 5.19 14.35 -40.58
C LYS A 823 5.34 13.46 -41.81
N GLU A 824 6.57 13.14 -42.19
CA GLU A 824 6.92 12.31 -43.36
C GLU A 824 6.85 10.80 -43.09
N ALA A 825 6.95 10.38 -41.83
CA ALA A 825 6.95 8.97 -41.43
C ALA A 825 5.61 8.28 -41.73
N ASP A 826 5.67 7.02 -42.20
CA ASP A 826 4.50 6.15 -42.38
C ASP A 826 4.27 5.25 -41.15
N LEU A 827 5.26 5.09 -40.28
CA LEU A 827 5.16 4.41 -38.99
C LEU A 827 6.01 5.14 -37.92
N VAL A 828 5.43 5.35 -36.75
CA VAL A 828 6.11 5.92 -35.59
C VAL A 828 6.01 4.97 -34.40
N LEU A 829 7.16 4.55 -33.87
CA LEU A 829 7.24 3.78 -32.63
C LEU A 829 7.58 4.73 -31.46
N LEU A 830 6.59 5.00 -30.61
CA LEU A 830 6.76 5.72 -29.35
C LEU A 830 7.19 4.72 -28.26
N ALA A 831 8.49 4.53 -28.11
CA ALA A 831 9.08 3.59 -27.16
C ALA A 831 9.42 4.31 -25.85
N GLY A 832 8.50 4.32 -24.88
CA GLY A 832 8.68 5.03 -23.61
C GLY A 832 8.59 6.55 -23.71
N THR A 833 8.10 7.06 -24.85
CA THR A 833 7.93 8.50 -25.11
C THR A 833 6.49 8.93 -24.82
N VAL A 834 6.33 10.04 -24.10
CA VAL A 834 5.02 10.60 -23.76
C VAL A 834 4.66 11.74 -24.71
N CYS A 835 3.43 11.74 -25.23
CA CYS A 835 2.91 12.82 -26.08
C CYS A 835 2.49 14.05 -25.26
N ASP A 836 3.43 14.67 -24.55
CA ASP A 836 3.24 15.90 -23.77
C ASP A 836 3.66 17.16 -24.57
N PHE A 837 3.80 18.31 -23.91
CA PHE A 837 4.18 19.57 -24.53
C PHE A 837 5.50 19.47 -25.34
N ARG A 838 6.43 18.60 -24.95
CA ARG A 838 7.72 18.37 -25.64
C ARG A 838 7.55 17.69 -27.00
N LEU A 839 6.42 17.03 -27.22
CA LEU A 839 6.00 16.46 -28.50
C LEU A 839 4.75 17.15 -29.04
N SER A 840 4.52 18.41 -28.66
CA SER A 840 3.38 19.22 -29.08
C SER A 840 2.03 18.51 -28.86
N TYR A 841 1.91 17.80 -27.75
CA TYR A 841 0.72 17.01 -27.37
C TYR A 841 0.36 15.90 -28.37
N GLY A 842 1.30 15.50 -29.23
CA GLY A 842 1.08 14.56 -30.33
C GLY A 842 0.60 15.20 -31.64
N LYS A 843 0.36 16.52 -31.69
CA LYS A 843 -0.13 17.22 -32.89
C LYS A 843 0.83 17.15 -34.09
N VAL A 844 2.11 16.91 -33.82
CA VAL A 844 3.15 16.79 -34.84
C VAL A 844 3.12 15.44 -35.57
N LEU A 845 2.44 14.44 -35.01
CA LEU A 845 2.32 13.11 -35.61
C LEU A 845 1.37 13.16 -36.81
N SER A 846 1.79 12.59 -37.93
CA SER A 846 0.97 12.52 -39.14
C SER A 846 -0.27 11.64 -38.91
N ARG A 847 -1.46 12.12 -39.29
CA ARG A 847 -2.70 11.33 -39.28
C ARG A 847 -2.66 10.10 -40.18
N ARG A 848 -1.72 10.06 -41.13
CA ARG A 848 -1.51 8.92 -42.05
C ARG A 848 -0.54 7.88 -41.49
N SER A 849 0.23 8.23 -40.45
CA SER A 849 1.22 7.32 -39.85
C SER A 849 0.55 6.26 -38.99
N GLN A 850 1.06 5.04 -39.04
CA GLN A 850 0.74 4.00 -38.07
C GLN A 850 1.51 4.27 -36.77
N ILE A 851 0.84 4.31 -35.63
CA ILE A 851 1.47 4.66 -34.36
C ILE A 851 1.50 3.44 -33.44
N ILE A 852 2.70 2.98 -33.08
CA ILE A 852 2.90 1.96 -32.04
C ILE A 852 3.37 2.69 -30.79
N ALA A 853 2.64 2.56 -29.69
CA ALA A 853 3.03 3.15 -28.41
C ALA A 853 3.28 2.05 -27.37
N VAL A 854 4.41 2.13 -26.67
CA VAL A 854 4.80 1.19 -25.62
C VAL A 854 5.26 1.97 -24.41
N ASN A 855 4.64 1.70 -23.25
CA ASN A 855 4.95 2.37 -21.99
C ASN A 855 4.49 1.49 -20.81
N ARG A 856 5.20 1.51 -19.68
CA ARG A 856 4.79 0.76 -18.47
C ARG A 856 3.58 1.37 -17.78
N ASP A 857 3.41 2.69 -17.87
CA ASP A 857 2.30 3.44 -17.31
C ASP A 857 1.22 3.66 -18.36
N ARG A 858 0.00 3.19 -18.05
CA ARG A 858 -1.14 3.28 -18.97
C ARG A 858 -1.62 4.71 -19.19
N THR A 859 -1.54 5.57 -18.17
CA THR A 859 -1.96 6.98 -18.27
C THR A 859 -1.03 7.76 -19.18
N GLN A 860 0.27 7.51 -19.10
CA GLN A 860 1.27 8.09 -19.99
C GLN A 860 1.19 7.53 -21.41
N LEU A 861 0.98 6.21 -21.54
CA LEU A 861 0.78 5.52 -22.82
C LEU A 861 -0.28 6.20 -23.70
N LEU A 862 -1.36 6.65 -23.07
CA LEU A 862 -2.53 7.23 -23.72
C LEU A 862 -2.64 8.76 -23.52
N LYS A 863 -1.57 9.41 -23.05
CA LYS A 863 -1.62 10.84 -22.74
C LYS A 863 -1.93 11.65 -24.01
N ASN A 864 -3.01 12.43 -23.95
CA ASN A 864 -3.54 13.23 -25.07
C ASN A 864 -3.95 12.41 -26.31
N SER A 865 -4.09 11.09 -26.18
CA SER A 865 -4.64 10.26 -27.25
C SER A 865 -6.11 10.60 -27.49
N ASP A 866 -6.60 10.28 -28.69
CA ASP A 866 -7.97 10.52 -29.17
C ASP A 866 -8.38 12.01 -29.28
N LEU A 867 -7.54 12.94 -28.82
CA LEU A 867 -7.67 14.38 -29.06
C LEU A 867 -6.82 14.83 -30.26
N PHE A 868 -5.52 14.55 -30.22
CA PHE A 868 -4.56 15.03 -31.24
C PHE A 868 -3.92 13.91 -32.05
N TRP A 869 -3.86 12.70 -31.51
CA TRP A 869 -3.24 11.52 -32.11
C TRP A 869 -3.93 10.24 -31.63
N LYS A 870 -3.72 9.11 -32.30
CA LYS A 870 -4.33 7.84 -31.87
C LYS A 870 -3.37 6.67 -32.14
N PRO A 871 -3.08 5.80 -31.15
CA PRO A 871 -2.25 4.63 -31.39
C PRO A 871 -2.98 3.61 -32.27
N THR A 872 -2.29 3.06 -33.27
CA THR A 872 -2.69 1.84 -33.98
C THR A 872 -2.58 0.64 -33.05
N VAL A 873 -1.48 0.59 -32.28
CA VAL A 873 -1.21 -0.42 -31.25
C VAL A 873 -0.71 0.29 -30.00
N ALA A 874 -1.35 0.02 -28.87
CA ALA A 874 -0.95 0.56 -27.57
C ALA A 874 -0.64 -0.62 -26.64
N ILE A 875 0.60 -0.70 -26.15
CA ILE A 875 1.10 -1.82 -25.35
C ILE A 875 1.49 -1.28 -23.98
N GLN A 876 0.82 -1.77 -22.94
CA GLN A 876 1.26 -1.54 -21.57
C GLN A 876 2.33 -2.58 -21.22
N GLY A 877 3.60 -2.22 -21.36
CA GLY A 877 4.70 -3.16 -21.18
C GLY A 877 6.06 -2.50 -21.08
N ASP A 878 7.03 -3.28 -20.60
CA ASP A 878 8.42 -2.84 -20.56
C ASP A 878 8.98 -2.60 -21.96
N VAL A 879 9.48 -1.38 -22.18
CA VAL A 879 10.01 -0.90 -23.45
C VAL A 879 11.26 -1.67 -23.87
N GLY A 880 12.20 -1.90 -22.95
CA GLY A 880 13.45 -2.60 -23.26
C GLY A 880 13.18 -4.05 -23.67
N SER A 881 12.41 -4.78 -22.87
CA SER A 881 12.01 -6.16 -23.17
C SER A 881 11.22 -6.28 -24.47
N PHE A 882 10.34 -5.31 -24.76
CA PHE A 882 9.61 -5.23 -26.02
C PHE A 882 10.54 -5.05 -27.22
N LEU A 883 11.50 -4.11 -27.16
CA LEU A 883 12.44 -3.85 -28.26
C LEU A 883 13.32 -5.06 -28.58
N LEU A 884 13.76 -5.80 -27.55
CA LEU A 884 14.52 -7.05 -27.74
C LEU A 884 13.70 -8.11 -28.48
N ARG A 885 12.41 -8.26 -28.14
CA ARG A 885 11.51 -9.23 -28.80
C ARG A 885 11.12 -8.78 -30.21
N LEU A 886 10.88 -7.49 -30.41
CA LEU A 886 10.61 -6.89 -31.72
C LEU A 886 11.80 -7.11 -32.67
N SER A 887 13.03 -6.85 -32.21
CA SER A 887 14.24 -7.07 -32.99
C SER A 887 14.42 -8.54 -33.38
N LYS A 888 14.16 -9.49 -32.47
CA LYS A 888 14.19 -10.93 -32.79
C LYS A 888 13.17 -11.31 -33.88
N GLY A 889 11.94 -10.78 -33.79
CA GLY A 889 10.89 -11.03 -34.79
C GLY A 889 11.18 -10.41 -36.16
N LEU A 890 12.06 -9.42 -36.24
CA LEU A 890 12.46 -8.72 -37.46
C LEU A 890 13.88 -9.10 -37.92
N THR A 891 14.37 -10.29 -37.57
CA THR A 891 15.69 -10.76 -37.99
C THR A 891 15.81 -10.74 -39.53
N GLY A 892 16.78 -9.98 -40.05
CA GLY A 892 17.00 -9.82 -41.49
C GLY A 892 16.20 -8.69 -42.15
N HIS A 893 15.30 -8.01 -41.43
CA HIS A 893 14.65 -6.79 -41.91
C HIS A 893 15.66 -5.65 -42.06
N ARG A 894 15.58 -4.90 -43.16
CA ARG A 894 16.30 -3.63 -43.33
C ARG A 894 15.36 -2.54 -43.82
N CYS A 895 15.44 -1.38 -43.19
CA CYS A 895 14.81 -0.16 -43.67
C CYS A 895 15.42 0.23 -45.03
N PRO A 896 14.62 0.72 -46.02
CA PRO A 896 15.17 1.20 -47.29
C PRO A 896 16.23 2.28 -47.08
N GLU A 897 17.45 2.08 -47.58
CA GLU A 897 18.62 2.94 -47.28
C GLU A 897 18.39 4.42 -47.60
N GLU A 898 17.59 4.71 -48.62
CA GLU A 898 17.20 6.08 -49.00
C GLU A 898 16.56 6.86 -47.85
N TRP A 899 15.77 6.20 -46.99
CA TRP A 899 15.06 6.89 -45.92
C TRP A 899 15.98 7.36 -44.79
N PRO A 900 16.75 6.49 -44.08
CA PRO A 900 17.74 6.91 -43.10
C PRO A 900 18.74 7.91 -43.66
N GLN A 901 19.21 7.70 -44.89
CA GLN A 901 20.17 8.59 -45.55
C GLN A 901 19.58 9.99 -45.76
N SER A 902 18.33 10.09 -46.26
CA SER A 902 17.66 11.38 -46.43
C SER A 902 17.49 12.15 -45.12
N LEU A 903 17.18 11.47 -44.02
CA LEU A 903 17.09 12.09 -42.70
C LEU A 903 18.47 12.56 -42.21
N LYS A 904 19.51 11.76 -42.43
CA LYS A 904 20.88 12.12 -42.08
C LYS A 904 21.43 13.29 -42.88
N ASP A 905 21.04 13.46 -44.14
CA ASP A 905 21.47 14.61 -44.94
C ASP A 905 20.79 15.91 -44.49
N LYS A 906 19.50 15.83 -44.12
CA LYS A 906 18.79 16.94 -43.45
C LYS A 906 19.42 17.28 -42.09
N ASP A 907 19.80 16.26 -41.31
CA ASP A 907 20.49 16.40 -40.02
C ASP A 907 21.83 17.12 -40.18
N ARG A 908 22.68 16.65 -41.11
CA ARG A 908 23.98 17.27 -41.45
C ARG A 908 23.83 18.72 -41.91
N THR A 909 22.85 19.02 -42.74
CA THR A 909 22.57 20.39 -43.19
C THR A 909 22.31 21.32 -42.00
N LYS A 910 21.48 20.86 -41.05
CA LYS A 910 21.19 21.65 -39.84
C LYS A 910 22.41 21.75 -38.92
N GLU A 911 23.20 20.70 -38.76
CA GLU A 911 24.46 20.75 -38.00
C GLU A 911 25.47 21.74 -38.60
N THR A 912 25.62 21.78 -39.92
CA THR A 912 26.47 22.77 -40.61
C THR A 912 26.00 24.19 -40.35
N ALA A 913 24.67 24.44 -40.41
CA ALA A 913 24.11 25.74 -40.06
C ALA A 913 24.37 26.12 -38.59
N ASN A 914 24.26 25.16 -37.66
CA ASN A 914 24.58 25.39 -36.26
C ASN A 914 26.09 25.67 -36.05
N ARG A 915 26.98 25.02 -36.80
CA ARG A 915 28.42 25.31 -36.78
C ARG A 915 28.74 26.70 -37.32
N ALA A 916 28.07 27.14 -38.39
CA ALA A 916 28.24 28.49 -38.92
C ALA A 916 27.91 29.56 -37.86
N LYS A 917 26.81 29.35 -37.11
CA LYS A 917 26.43 30.23 -35.99
C LYS A 917 27.44 30.24 -34.83
N ALA A 918 28.23 29.19 -34.66
CA ALA A 918 29.29 29.16 -33.65
C ALA A 918 30.48 30.07 -34.01
N SER A 919 30.68 30.33 -35.30
CA SER A 919 31.73 31.23 -35.81
C SER A 919 31.34 32.70 -35.80
N GLU A 920 30.07 33.03 -35.52
CA GLU A 920 29.61 34.41 -35.40
C GLU A 920 30.15 35.06 -34.12
N ARG A 921 30.60 36.32 -34.21
CA ARG A 921 30.99 37.10 -33.03
C ARG A 921 29.75 37.64 -32.32
N THR A 922 29.71 37.46 -31.00
CA THR A 922 28.75 38.12 -30.12
C THR A 922 29.18 39.56 -29.85
N GLU A 923 28.26 40.42 -29.39
CA GLU A 923 28.57 41.81 -29.01
C GLU A 923 29.56 41.88 -27.83
N ARG A 924 29.38 41.02 -26.83
CA ARG A 924 30.24 40.90 -25.64
C ARG A 924 30.55 39.43 -25.34
N HIS A 925 31.69 39.17 -24.69
CA HIS A 925 32.12 37.84 -24.21
C HIS A 925 32.18 36.74 -25.29
N LEU A 926 32.24 35.46 -24.93
CA LEU A 926 32.39 34.36 -25.89
C LEU A 926 31.06 33.94 -26.52
N ASN A 927 31.12 33.35 -27.73
CA ASN A 927 29.94 32.72 -28.33
C ASN A 927 29.64 31.38 -27.61
N PRO A 928 28.43 31.18 -27.04
CA PRO A 928 28.12 29.98 -26.29
C PRO A 928 28.21 28.69 -27.11
N LEU A 929 27.92 28.73 -28.43
CA LEU A 929 28.05 27.56 -29.29
C LEU A 929 29.52 27.21 -29.53
N SER A 930 30.38 28.21 -29.70
CA SER A 930 31.83 28.00 -29.87
C SER A 930 32.42 27.28 -28.66
N VAL A 931 32.06 27.74 -27.45
CA VAL A 931 32.48 27.11 -26.18
C VAL A 931 32.05 25.65 -26.13
N LEU A 932 30.77 25.37 -26.37
CA LEU A 932 30.22 24.01 -26.31
C LEU A 932 30.83 23.06 -27.35
N TYR A 933 31.11 23.53 -28.58
CA TYR A 933 31.79 22.71 -29.59
C TYR A 933 33.25 22.41 -29.21
N ASN A 934 33.97 23.38 -28.64
CA ASN A 934 35.35 23.17 -28.19
C ASN A 934 35.40 22.17 -27.04
N VAL A 935 34.51 22.30 -26.05
CA VAL A 935 34.43 21.36 -24.92
C VAL A 935 34.01 19.97 -25.41
N ASP A 936 32.94 19.85 -26.20
CA ASP A 936 32.51 18.54 -26.74
C ASP A 936 33.62 17.84 -27.52
N LYS A 937 34.49 18.57 -28.24
CA LYS A 937 35.63 17.96 -28.94
C LYS A 937 36.68 17.37 -27.99
N LEU A 938 36.83 17.91 -26.78
CA LEU A 938 37.89 17.55 -25.82
C LEU A 938 37.44 16.55 -24.74
N MET A 939 36.14 16.37 -24.55
CA MET A 939 35.60 15.41 -23.58
C MET A 939 36.05 13.98 -23.85
N ALA A 940 36.37 13.25 -22.77
CA ALA A 940 36.77 11.85 -22.81
C ALA A 940 35.65 10.92 -23.35
N GLU A 941 36.03 9.74 -23.85
CA GLU A 941 35.07 8.75 -24.40
C GLU A 941 34.17 8.11 -23.34
N ASP A 942 34.62 8.07 -22.10
CA ASP A 942 33.88 7.54 -20.95
C ASP A 942 33.09 8.62 -20.19
N SER A 943 33.04 9.84 -20.73
CA SER A 943 32.45 10.98 -20.04
C SER A 943 30.94 10.85 -19.79
N ILE A 944 30.48 11.45 -18.70
CA ILE A 944 29.06 11.60 -18.35
C ILE A 944 28.73 13.09 -18.30
N ILE A 945 27.68 13.49 -19.01
CA ILE A 945 27.20 14.87 -19.03
C ILE A 945 25.97 14.99 -18.12
N VAL A 946 26.06 15.85 -17.13
CA VAL A 946 24.96 16.29 -16.27
C VAL A 946 24.59 17.71 -16.70
N THR A 947 23.30 17.99 -16.90
CA THR A 947 22.85 19.32 -17.29
C THR A 947 21.86 19.92 -16.31
N ASP A 948 22.06 21.17 -15.94
CA ASP A 948 21.18 21.92 -15.03
C ASP A 948 21.14 23.40 -15.45
N GLY A 949 19.96 23.90 -15.83
CA GLY A 949 19.79 25.25 -16.36
C GLY A 949 18.82 25.35 -17.53
N GLY A 950 18.53 26.60 -17.92
CA GLY A 950 17.62 26.92 -19.01
C GLY A 950 18.32 27.05 -20.37
N ASP A 951 18.65 28.28 -20.78
CA ASP A 951 19.05 28.58 -22.17
C ASP A 951 20.38 27.96 -22.60
N PHE A 952 21.42 28.06 -21.75
CA PHE A 952 22.74 27.49 -22.06
C PHE A 952 22.71 25.97 -22.15
N VAL A 953 21.99 25.30 -21.23
CA VAL A 953 21.74 23.85 -21.27
C VAL A 953 20.88 23.47 -22.47
N GLY A 954 19.85 24.26 -22.76
CA GLY A 954 19.05 24.14 -23.97
C GLY A 954 19.91 24.17 -25.23
N THR A 955 20.94 25.03 -25.26
CA THR A 955 21.93 25.06 -26.34
C THR A 955 22.84 23.83 -26.33
N ALA A 956 23.36 23.44 -25.16
CA ALA A 956 24.20 22.25 -24.98
C ALA A 956 23.52 20.97 -25.50
N ALA A 957 22.21 20.84 -25.29
CA ALA A 957 21.41 19.73 -25.80
C ALA A 957 21.41 19.58 -27.33
N TYR A 958 21.65 20.65 -28.10
CA TYR A 958 21.78 20.58 -29.56
C TYR A 958 23.21 20.27 -29.99
N ILE A 959 24.21 20.61 -29.18
CA ILE A 959 25.62 20.62 -29.55
C ILE A 959 26.37 19.41 -29.00
N MET A 960 26.36 19.22 -27.68
CA MET A 960 27.15 18.19 -27.02
C MET A 960 26.63 16.79 -27.36
N ARG A 961 27.54 15.80 -27.45
CA ARG A 961 27.21 14.43 -27.86
C ARG A 961 27.55 13.44 -26.75
N PRO A 962 26.55 12.82 -26.07
CA PRO A 962 26.85 11.75 -25.13
C PRO A 962 27.52 10.57 -25.85
N ARG A 963 28.52 9.96 -25.23
CA ARG A 963 29.39 8.95 -25.87
C ARG A 963 28.81 7.54 -25.89
N GLY A 964 27.87 7.24 -24.99
CA GLY A 964 27.21 5.93 -24.92
C GLY A 964 25.99 5.89 -24.01
N PRO A 965 25.35 4.71 -23.83
CA PRO A 965 24.19 4.57 -22.95
C PRO A 965 24.47 5.10 -21.54
N LEU A 966 23.48 5.78 -20.95
CA LEU A 966 23.58 6.32 -19.58
C LEU A 966 24.79 7.27 -19.39
N SER A 967 25.13 8.07 -20.40
CA SER A 967 26.15 9.14 -20.32
C SER A 967 25.53 10.55 -20.32
N TRP A 968 24.22 10.64 -20.09
CA TRP A 968 23.48 11.89 -20.06
C TRP A 968 22.47 11.88 -18.91
N LEU A 969 22.48 12.93 -18.08
CA LEU A 969 21.53 13.17 -16.99
C LEU A 969 20.95 14.58 -17.10
N ASP A 970 19.62 14.67 -17.08
CA ASP A 970 18.88 15.93 -17.11
C ASP A 970 17.64 15.88 -16.18
N PRO A 971 17.10 17.04 -15.76
CA PRO A 971 15.95 17.12 -14.85
C PRO A 971 14.63 16.59 -15.45
N GLY A 972 14.60 16.20 -16.72
CA GLY A 972 13.41 15.64 -17.36
C GLY A 972 12.28 16.64 -17.56
N ALA A 973 11.05 16.12 -17.65
CA ALA A 973 9.87 16.90 -18.02
C ALA A 973 9.44 17.94 -16.97
N PHE A 974 9.88 17.76 -15.71
CA PHE A 974 9.51 18.67 -14.62
C PHE A 974 10.35 19.96 -14.64
N GLY A 975 11.47 20.00 -15.38
CA GLY A 975 12.24 21.22 -15.60
C GLY A 975 12.89 21.78 -14.33
N THR A 976 13.20 20.93 -13.35
CA THR A 976 13.77 21.34 -12.06
C THR A 976 15.17 21.95 -12.23
N LEU A 977 15.38 23.12 -11.62
CA LEU A 977 16.70 23.73 -11.47
C LEU A 977 17.35 23.29 -10.14
N GLY A 978 18.67 23.21 -10.13
CA GLY A 978 19.46 22.84 -8.94
C GLY A 978 19.74 21.33 -8.81
N VAL A 979 19.46 20.55 -9.84
CA VAL A 979 19.74 19.10 -9.86
C VAL A 979 21.24 18.78 -10.03
N GLY A 980 22.02 19.71 -10.58
CA GLY A 980 23.35 19.44 -11.13
C GLY A 980 24.31 18.84 -10.10
N GLY A 981 24.39 19.42 -8.91
CA GLY A 981 25.31 18.98 -7.87
C GLY A 981 25.03 17.54 -7.42
N GLY A 982 23.76 17.23 -7.12
CA GLY A 982 23.34 15.90 -6.70
C GLY A 982 23.51 14.87 -7.82
N PHE A 983 23.12 15.21 -9.05
CA PHE A 983 23.25 14.29 -10.19
C PHE A 983 24.71 13.95 -10.49
N ALA A 984 25.61 14.94 -10.43
CA ALA A 984 27.03 14.71 -10.62
C ALA A 984 27.65 13.86 -9.51
N LEU A 985 27.24 14.10 -8.26
CA LEU A 985 27.65 13.28 -7.12
C LEU A 985 27.27 11.80 -7.32
N GLY A 986 25.99 11.54 -7.63
CA GLY A 986 25.50 10.20 -7.90
C GLY A 986 26.19 9.55 -9.10
N ALA A 987 26.43 10.32 -10.17
CA ALA A 987 27.13 9.85 -11.37
C ALA A 987 28.57 9.43 -11.08
N LYS A 988 29.33 10.28 -10.38
CA LYS A 988 30.72 10.00 -10.03
C LYS A 988 30.85 8.81 -9.08
N LEU A 989 29.91 8.61 -8.17
CA LEU A 989 29.90 7.42 -7.29
C LEU A 989 29.55 6.13 -8.04
N CYS A 990 28.64 6.20 -9.02
CA CYS A 990 28.30 5.05 -9.86
C CYS A 990 29.42 4.68 -10.84
N ARG A 991 30.16 5.67 -11.35
CA ARG A 991 31.28 5.51 -12.29
C ARG A 991 32.49 6.34 -11.83
N PRO A 992 33.27 5.85 -10.86
CA PRO A 992 34.38 6.61 -10.25
C PRO A 992 35.49 6.98 -11.22
N ASP A 993 35.72 6.15 -12.25
CA ASP A 993 36.77 6.39 -13.24
C ASP A 993 36.35 7.36 -14.34
N ALA A 994 35.04 7.54 -14.54
CA ALA A 994 34.51 8.38 -15.61
C ALA A 994 34.75 9.88 -15.38
N GLU A 995 34.99 10.61 -16.47
CA GLU A 995 35.02 12.06 -16.49
C GLU A 995 33.59 12.63 -16.39
N VAL A 996 33.21 13.19 -15.24
CA VAL A 996 31.87 13.75 -15.02
C VAL A 996 31.87 15.25 -15.26
N TRP A 997 31.09 15.69 -16.24
CA TRP A 997 30.89 17.09 -16.60
C TRP A 997 29.53 17.57 -16.11
N ILE A 998 29.49 18.73 -15.47
CA ILE A 998 28.26 19.46 -15.16
C ILE A 998 28.18 20.68 -16.05
N VAL A 999 27.12 20.80 -16.84
CA VAL A 999 26.87 21.96 -17.68
C VAL A 999 25.78 22.81 -17.03
N TYR A 1000 26.17 24.01 -16.60
CA TYR A 1000 25.34 24.92 -15.84
C TYR A 1000 24.97 26.17 -16.63
N GLY A 1001 23.73 26.63 -16.47
CA GLY A 1001 23.46 28.08 -16.47
C GLY A 1001 23.91 28.70 -15.15
N ASP A 1002 24.41 29.93 -15.18
CA ASP A 1002 24.80 30.68 -13.97
C ASP A 1002 23.69 30.75 -12.90
N GLY A 1003 22.44 31.01 -13.30
CA GLY A 1003 21.31 31.05 -12.36
C GLY A 1003 21.02 29.70 -11.69
N SER A 1004 21.15 28.59 -12.42
CA SER A 1004 20.99 27.23 -11.87
C SER A 1004 22.14 26.81 -10.96
N LEU A 1005 23.37 27.21 -11.27
CA LEU A 1005 24.53 26.92 -10.44
C LEU A 1005 24.35 27.48 -9.02
N GLY A 1006 23.71 28.65 -8.87
CA GLY A 1006 23.46 29.26 -7.56
C GLY A 1006 22.77 28.34 -6.55
N TYR A 1007 21.98 27.36 -7.00
CA TYR A 1007 21.32 26.38 -6.12
C TYR A 1007 22.25 25.27 -5.60
N SER A 1008 23.36 24.99 -6.30
CA SER A 1008 24.19 23.81 -6.03
C SER A 1008 25.69 24.09 -5.95
N VAL A 1009 26.14 25.35 -6.06
CA VAL A 1009 27.56 25.73 -5.97
C VAL A 1009 28.21 25.28 -4.67
N ALA A 1010 27.45 25.25 -3.56
CA ALA A 1010 27.93 24.76 -2.27
C ALA A 1010 28.34 23.29 -2.28
N GLU A 1011 27.88 22.49 -3.24
CA GLU A 1011 28.25 21.07 -3.35
C GLU A 1011 29.70 20.85 -3.81
N PHE A 1012 30.43 21.89 -4.22
CA PHE A 1012 31.88 21.81 -4.37
C PHE A 1012 32.59 21.36 -3.09
N ASP A 1013 32.04 21.73 -1.93
CA ASP A 1013 32.52 21.23 -0.64
C ASP A 1013 32.24 19.74 -0.49
N THR A 1014 31.03 19.29 -0.84
CA THR A 1014 30.66 17.87 -0.82
C THR A 1014 31.58 17.05 -1.73
N PHE A 1015 31.84 17.52 -2.96
CA PHE A 1015 32.75 16.84 -3.87
C PHE A 1015 34.16 16.71 -3.32
N THR A 1016 34.65 17.77 -2.66
CA THR A 1016 35.97 17.80 -2.04
C THR A 1016 36.05 16.84 -0.85
N ARG A 1017 35.09 16.88 0.07
CA ARG A 1017 35.05 16.00 1.26
C ARG A 1017 34.93 14.53 0.88
N HIS A 1018 34.10 14.22 -0.11
CA HIS A 1018 33.86 12.85 -0.57
C HIS A 1018 34.80 12.38 -1.67
N LYS A 1019 35.76 13.21 -2.09
CA LYS A 1019 36.73 12.89 -3.16
C LYS A 1019 36.05 12.38 -4.44
N THR A 1020 35.02 13.10 -4.86
CA THR A 1020 34.28 12.84 -6.10
C THR A 1020 34.53 13.98 -7.08
N PRO A 1021 35.73 14.06 -7.70
CA PRO A 1021 36.10 15.18 -8.55
C PRO A 1021 35.22 15.22 -9.80
N VAL A 1022 34.78 16.43 -10.15
CA VAL A 1022 33.92 16.74 -11.30
C VAL A 1022 34.40 18.02 -11.99
N ILE A 1023 34.00 18.21 -13.25
CA ILE A 1023 34.28 19.44 -14.01
C ILE A 1023 32.97 20.16 -14.27
N ALA A 1024 32.80 21.37 -13.74
CA ALA A 1024 31.63 22.21 -13.97
C ALA A 1024 31.94 23.27 -15.03
N LEU A 1025 31.19 23.27 -16.13
CA LEU A 1025 31.19 24.30 -17.16
C LEU A 1025 29.98 25.22 -16.97
N VAL A 1026 30.23 26.49 -16.67
CA VAL A 1026 29.18 27.48 -16.40
C VAL A 1026 29.12 28.47 -17.54
N GLY A 1027 27.97 28.56 -18.21
CA GLY A 1027 27.66 29.65 -19.12
C GLY A 1027 27.11 30.84 -18.33
N ASN A 1028 27.97 31.82 -18.07
CA ASN A 1028 27.66 33.03 -17.32
C ASN A 1028 27.36 34.20 -18.27
N ASP A 1029 26.07 34.43 -18.53
CA ASP A 1029 25.55 35.61 -19.24
C ASP A 1029 24.90 36.63 -18.30
N ALA A 1030 24.97 36.39 -16.98
CA ALA A 1030 24.35 37.19 -15.95
C ALA A 1030 22.84 37.40 -16.19
N CYS A 1031 22.14 36.35 -16.61
CA CYS A 1031 20.73 36.46 -16.99
C CYS A 1031 19.93 35.17 -16.83
N TRP A 1032 18.66 35.30 -16.43
CA TRP A 1032 17.65 34.27 -16.67
C TRP A 1032 17.25 34.25 -18.16
N SER A 1033 18.20 33.96 -19.05
CA SER A 1033 18.10 34.17 -20.50
C SER A 1033 16.91 33.48 -21.14
N GLN A 1034 16.52 32.29 -20.66
CA GLN A 1034 15.36 31.58 -21.20
C GLN A 1034 14.07 32.39 -21.03
N ILE A 1035 13.90 33.07 -19.89
CA ILE A 1035 12.73 33.93 -19.64
C ILE A 1035 12.90 35.29 -20.33
N SER A 1036 14.12 35.87 -20.27
CA SER A 1036 14.40 37.17 -20.88
C SER A 1036 14.14 37.20 -22.39
N ARG A 1037 14.36 36.09 -23.11
CA ARG A 1037 14.14 35.99 -24.57
C ARG A 1037 12.67 36.15 -24.98
N GLU A 1038 11.74 35.93 -24.07
CA GLU A 1038 10.31 36.15 -24.30
C GLU A 1038 9.83 37.43 -23.65
N GLN A 1039 10.19 37.64 -22.38
CA GLN A 1039 9.68 38.75 -21.59
C GLN A 1039 10.07 40.10 -22.20
N VAL A 1040 11.30 40.24 -22.72
CA VAL A 1040 11.75 41.52 -23.29
C VAL A 1040 11.07 41.80 -24.63
N PRO A 1041 11.06 40.89 -25.63
CA PRO A 1041 10.39 41.18 -26.90
C PRO A 1041 8.85 41.29 -26.80
N ILE A 1042 8.21 40.52 -25.91
CA ILE A 1042 6.74 40.46 -25.80
C ILE A 1042 6.21 41.54 -24.84
N LEU A 1043 6.83 41.72 -23.69
CA LEU A 1043 6.35 42.60 -22.62
C LEU A 1043 7.18 43.88 -22.45
N GLY A 1044 8.29 44.02 -23.18
CA GLY A 1044 9.12 45.23 -23.18
C GLY A 1044 9.96 45.44 -21.91
N SER A 1045 10.10 44.45 -21.03
CA SER A 1045 10.79 44.59 -19.73
C SER A 1045 11.65 43.38 -19.39
N SER A 1046 12.84 43.63 -18.81
CA SER A 1046 13.75 42.60 -18.29
C SER A 1046 13.66 42.42 -16.76
N VAL A 1047 12.59 42.93 -16.14
CA VAL A 1047 12.39 42.84 -14.68
C VAL A 1047 12.59 41.41 -14.18
N ALA A 1048 13.35 41.28 -13.08
CA ALA A 1048 13.73 40.01 -12.45
C ALA A 1048 14.48 38.99 -13.34
N CYS A 1049 14.92 39.38 -14.55
CA CYS A 1049 15.70 38.51 -15.45
C CYS A 1049 17.21 38.78 -15.44
N VAL A 1050 17.66 39.90 -14.87
CA VAL A 1050 19.08 40.29 -14.85
C VAL A 1050 19.75 39.81 -13.57
N LEU A 1051 20.89 39.16 -13.70
CA LEU A 1051 21.76 38.73 -12.61
C LEU A 1051 23.07 39.54 -12.61
N ALA A 1052 23.93 39.30 -11.63
CA ALA A 1052 25.29 39.83 -11.61
C ALA A 1052 26.26 38.81 -12.23
N PHE A 1053 27.30 39.30 -12.93
CA PHE A 1053 28.44 38.49 -13.34
C PHE A 1053 29.24 38.05 -12.12
N THR A 1054 28.77 36.97 -11.49
CA THR A 1054 29.33 36.48 -10.23
C THR A 1054 30.61 35.69 -10.51
N ASP A 1055 31.61 35.88 -9.66
CA ASP A 1055 32.89 35.17 -9.72
C ASP A 1055 32.79 33.75 -9.18
N TYR A 1056 31.99 32.90 -9.84
CA TYR A 1056 31.74 31.53 -9.39
C TYR A 1056 33.01 30.67 -9.28
N HIS A 1057 34.05 30.99 -10.05
CA HIS A 1057 35.35 30.34 -9.97
C HIS A 1057 36.00 30.55 -8.59
N ILE A 1058 35.93 31.76 -8.03
CA ILE A 1058 36.40 32.08 -6.67
C ILE A 1058 35.51 31.40 -5.62
N VAL A 1059 34.20 31.36 -5.84
CA VAL A 1059 33.26 30.68 -4.92
C VAL A 1059 33.58 29.18 -4.81
N ALA A 1060 33.86 28.51 -5.94
CA ALA A 1060 34.24 27.11 -5.95
C ALA A 1060 35.58 26.85 -5.23
N GLU A 1061 36.55 27.76 -5.38
CA GLU A 1061 37.82 27.71 -4.61
C GLU A 1061 37.59 27.85 -3.11
N GLY A 1062 36.66 28.73 -2.70
CA GLY A 1062 36.25 28.87 -1.31
C GLY A 1062 35.68 27.59 -0.68
N TYR A 1063 35.12 26.70 -1.50
CA TYR A 1063 34.64 25.37 -1.10
C TYR A 1063 35.68 24.24 -1.29
N GLY A 1064 36.92 24.57 -1.63
CA GLY A 1064 38.04 23.63 -1.76
C GLY A 1064 38.29 23.06 -3.16
N GLY A 1065 37.50 23.52 -4.15
CA GLY A 1065 37.69 23.21 -5.56
C GLY A 1065 38.79 24.06 -6.24
N LYS A 1066 38.76 24.08 -7.56
CA LYS A 1066 39.59 24.92 -8.43
C LYS A 1066 38.70 25.74 -9.35
N GLY A 1067 39.10 26.98 -9.65
CA GLY A 1067 38.32 27.88 -10.47
C GLY A 1067 39.14 28.46 -11.61
N HIS A 1068 38.54 28.54 -12.80
CA HIS A 1068 39.10 29.26 -13.95
C HIS A 1068 38.06 30.25 -14.48
N LEU A 1069 38.43 31.53 -14.59
CA LEU A 1069 37.65 32.51 -15.33
C LEU A 1069 38.04 32.45 -16.80
N ILE A 1070 37.05 32.45 -17.70
CA ILE A 1070 37.29 32.41 -19.14
C ILE A 1070 36.53 33.56 -19.78
N GLY A 1071 37.30 34.52 -20.31
CA GLY A 1071 36.82 35.70 -21.02
C GLY A 1071 37.02 35.61 -22.53
N ARG A 1072 36.86 36.75 -23.20
CA ARG A 1072 37.06 36.84 -24.67
C ARG A 1072 38.54 36.77 -25.05
N GLU A 1073 39.39 37.30 -24.20
CA GLU A 1073 40.84 37.26 -24.26
C GLU A 1073 41.40 35.82 -24.29
N ASP A 1074 40.67 34.87 -23.72
CA ASP A 1074 41.07 33.46 -23.61
C ASP A 1074 40.58 32.60 -24.78
N GLU A 1075 39.87 33.17 -25.77
CA GLU A 1075 39.22 32.40 -26.85
C GLU A 1075 40.20 31.46 -27.58
N VAL A 1076 41.44 31.89 -27.78
CA VAL A 1076 42.51 31.12 -28.45
C VAL A 1076 43.07 30.03 -27.52
N GLN A 1077 43.08 30.25 -26.21
CA GLN A 1077 43.65 29.36 -25.20
C GLN A 1077 42.60 28.43 -24.55
N LEU A 1078 41.32 28.59 -24.91
CA LEU A 1078 40.20 27.84 -24.34
C LEU A 1078 40.47 26.32 -24.27
N GLY A 1079 41.01 25.75 -25.35
CA GLY A 1079 41.32 24.32 -25.41
C GLY A 1079 42.40 23.88 -24.42
N ASP A 1080 43.36 24.75 -24.11
CA ASP A 1080 44.44 24.44 -23.17
C ASP A 1080 43.99 24.61 -21.72
N ILE A 1081 43.14 25.61 -21.43
CA ILE A 1081 42.47 25.77 -20.13
C ILE A 1081 41.60 24.54 -19.82
N VAL A 1082 40.81 24.07 -20.80
CA VAL A 1082 39.99 22.87 -20.65
C VAL A 1082 40.85 21.63 -20.34
N LYS A 1083 41.97 21.44 -21.04
CA LYS A 1083 42.89 20.31 -20.77
C LYS A 1083 43.53 20.41 -19.39
N GLU A 1084 43.84 21.62 -18.93
CA GLU A 1084 44.35 21.84 -17.57
C GLU A 1084 43.30 21.47 -16.53
N ALA A 1085 42.06 21.94 -16.68
CA ALA A 1085 40.96 21.55 -15.81
C ALA A 1085 40.74 20.02 -15.77
N GLN A 1086 40.88 19.34 -16.91
CA GLN A 1086 40.84 17.87 -16.96
C GLN A 1086 42.00 17.23 -16.21
N ARG A 1087 43.22 17.81 -16.24
CA ARG A 1087 44.37 17.34 -15.46
C ARG A 1087 44.12 17.52 -13.97
N GLU A 1088 43.74 18.72 -13.53
CA GLU A 1088 43.41 19.02 -12.13
C GLU A 1088 42.30 18.10 -11.59
N CYS A 1089 41.31 17.80 -12.42
CA CYS A 1089 40.24 16.86 -12.08
C CYS A 1089 40.75 15.42 -11.88
N ARG A 1090 41.63 14.94 -12.77
CA ARG A 1090 42.30 13.64 -12.61
C ARG A 1090 43.19 13.60 -11.37
N ASP A 1091 43.77 14.74 -10.97
CA ASP A 1091 44.55 14.88 -9.74
C ASP A 1091 43.66 14.98 -8.47
N GLY A 1092 42.34 14.85 -8.62
CA GLY A 1092 41.39 14.73 -7.52
C GLY A 1092 40.71 16.03 -7.09
N LYS A 1093 40.81 17.11 -7.88
CA LYS A 1093 40.17 18.40 -7.61
C LYS A 1093 38.87 18.56 -8.40
N SER A 1094 37.79 19.03 -7.77
CA SER A 1094 36.64 19.50 -8.55
C SER A 1094 36.94 20.87 -9.14
N VAL A 1095 36.69 21.05 -10.44
CA VAL A 1095 37.08 22.25 -11.18
C VAL A 1095 35.84 22.97 -11.70
N LEU A 1096 35.79 24.29 -11.59
CA LEU A 1096 34.76 25.15 -12.15
C LEU A 1096 35.35 26.06 -13.23
N LEU A 1097 34.84 25.95 -14.44
CA LEU A 1097 35.10 26.83 -15.58
C LEU A 1097 33.98 27.88 -15.65
N ASN A 1098 34.25 29.10 -15.18
CA ASN A 1098 33.31 30.23 -15.24
C ASN A 1098 33.48 30.94 -16.57
N VAL A 1099 32.66 30.60 -17.56
CA VAL A 1099 32.78 31.12 -18.92
C VAL A 1099 31.83 32.28 -19.11
N LEU A 1100 32.39 33.47 -19.33
CA LEU A 1100 31.60 34.63 -19.70
C LEU A 1100 31.10 34.44 -21.14
N ILE A 1101 29.78 34.42 -21.33
CA ILE A 1101 29.14 34.18 -22.63
C ILE A 1101 28.25 35.35 -23.04
N GLY A 1102 28.20 35.60 -24.36
CA GLY A 1102 27.38 36.64 -24.97
C GLY A 1102 26.02 36.13 -25.43
N LYS A 1103 25.12 37.07 -25.73
CA LYS A 1103 23.83 36.76 -26.36
C LYS A 1103 24.03 36.21 -27.78
N SER A 1104 23.32 35.14 -28.10
CA SER A 1104 23.23 34.59 -29.46
C SER A 1104 21.77 34.50 -29.91
N ASN A 1105 21.51 34.63 -31.21
CA ASN A 1105 20.17 34.43 -31.80
C ASN A 1105 19.86 32.94 -32.08
N PHE A 1106 20.71 32.02 -31.64
CA PHE A 1106 20.59 30.60 -31.99
C PHE A 1106 19.27 29.99 -31.53
N ARG A 1107 18.80 30.42 -30.37
CA ARG A 1107 17.59 29.95 -29.69
C ARG A 1107 16.40 30.88 -29.84
N ASP A 1108 16.48 31.93 -30.67
CA ASP A 1108 15.37 32.87 -30.85
C ASP A 1108 14.10 32.17 -31.37
N GLY A 1109 12.95 32.52 -30.79
CA GLY A 1109 11.67 31.86 -31.05
C GLY A 1109 11.47 30.53 -30.30
N SER A 1110 12.43 30.09 -29.48
CA SER A 1110 12.20 28.99 -28.53
C SER A 1110 11.31 29.49 -27.39
N ILE A 1111 10.13 28.91 -27.25
CA ILE A 1111 9.18 29.31 -26.21
C ILE A 1111 9.55 28.66 -24.87
N SER A 1112 9.54 29.43 -23.79
CA SER A 1112 9.59 28.90 -22.43
C SER A 1112 8.17 28.49 -22.04
N VAL A 1113 7.87 27.19 -22.13
CA VAL A 1113 6.54 26.65 -21.75
C VAL A 1113 6.52 26.27 -20.28
#